data_AF-A0A350EST9-F1
#
_entry.id   AF-A0A350EST9-F1
#
_cell.length_a   1.000
_cell.length_b   1.000
_cell.length_c   1.000
_cell.angle_alpha   90.00
_cell.angle_beta   90.00
_cell.angle_gamma   90.00
#
_symmetry.space_group_name_H-M   'P 1'
#
loop_
_entity.id
_entity.type
_entity.pdbx_description
1 polymer ?
#
loop_
_entity_poly.entity_id
_entity_poly.type
_entity_poly.pdbx_seq_one_letter_code
_entity_poly.pdbx_strand_id
1 'polypeptide(L)'
;TGVICWSNGCHQPAKAKGDYVMTEFSRLLTSGESGESPITAGRPDESFLLQQITPVDGEAEMPRGKAPLHELEIALIKRWIAEGAIDDTPANAKQHFDAEHPPVYSRPPVITSLDWSPDGALLAVAGLHEVLLHRADGSGIEARLIGLSERIQSVRFSPDGKLLAAAGGQPGRMGEVQIWDVANRELKTSVPVGYDTVYGVSWSPDGEHVSFGLPDKTVRAIEARSGKQILQQMAHEDWVLDTVFSTNGTHVISVGRDMTAKLTEVPTQRFVDNITSITPGALRGGLSSVARHPTRDEVLVGGSDGAPQVFQVFRQAARKIGDNATLLRKFPPLPGRIFSVDYRPDGDALAAGAALDGKGVVHLYAAKYDTTIPEVLLKAYEKTSGGYSAEERGAIEKFTTDGVKLLHRIDVPAAVYAVSFSPDGRRLAAGTGAGIILGIDAETGAVDLVFSAAPVSAADELPQLVETVPSRIPLPDDTLQLDVLPGEAAVERLTIQPDRIAPANRNEHAQLLVTAHLASGDTVDVTRAAQFEVGEGLGEVSPRGRFTAKRSGEGILLATFNGKSASVPVDLSGFKTEFEANFIRDVNPVLSKLGCNAGTCHGAKDGKNGFKLSLRGYDPLFDVRALADDHAARRVNLASPDESLMLLKATGAVPHEGGQRTTMDSEYYAIMRRWIADGAMLTTSPKVTRLEVFPTNPVVQQIGSRQQMRIVAHYADGISRDVTSEAFIESGNTDVATADERGLISTLRRGEAPILARYEGNYAATTLTVMGDRAGFAWVEPPVNNRIDELVAAKWQRMKILPSDLCTDAEFIRRVSLDLTGLPPTAKEVREFLENPRDQRSKRDALIERLLNSPEFIDHWANKWADLLQV
;
A
#
# COMPACT_ATOMS: atom_id res chain seq x y z
N THR A 1 5.36 19.21 3.87
CA THR A 1 4.77 18.24 2.90
C THR A 1 3.23 18.14 2.87
N GLY A 2 2.50 18.19 4.01
CA GLY A 2 1.02 18.10 4.02
C GLY A 2 0.28 19.17 3.17
N VAL A 3 0.83 20.38 3.13
CA VAL A 3 0.34 21.52 2.30
C VAL A 3 0.44 21.23 0.80
N ILE A 4 1.43 20.43 0.38
CA ILE A 4 1.73 20.13 -1.03
C ILE A 4 0.73 19.09 -1.58
N CYS A 5 0.24 18.17 -0.74
CA CYS A 5 -0.71 17.13 -1.16
C CYS A 5 -2.04 17.71 -1.66
N TRP A 6 -2.39 18.90 -1.20
CA TRP A 6 -3.64 19.56 -1.50
C TRP A 6 -3.60 20.37 -2.83
N SER A 7 -2.43 20.86 -3.22
CA SER A 7 -2.24 21.75 -4.36
C SER A 7 -1.88 21.05 -5.68
N ASN A 8 -1.49 19.77 -5.64
CA ASN A 8 -1.11 18.99 -6.82
C ASN A 8 -2.18 18.92 -7.92
N GLY A 9 -3.45 19.20 -7.64
CA GLY A 9 -4.50 19.28 -8.66
C GLY A 9 -4.57 20.60 -9.43
N CYS A 10 -4.03 21.69 -8.88
CA CYS A 10 -4.25 23.07 -9.36
C CYS A 10 -2.99 23.96 -9.46
N HIS A 11 -1.88 23.60 -8.82
CA HIS A 11 -0.63 24.36 -8.78
C HIS A 11 0.58 23.45 -9.04
N GLN A 12 0.54 22.76 -10.18
CA GLN A 12 1.58 21.84 -10.65
C GLN A 12 2.10 22.30 -12.04
N PRO A 13 3.30 21.89 -12.50
CA PRO A 13 3.93 22.46 -13.69
C PRO A 13 3.07 22.39 -14.97
N ALA A 14 2.31 21.31 -15.16
CA ALA A 14 1.39 21.13 -16.29
C ALA A 14 0.01 21.76 -16.10
N LYS A 15 -0.28 22.34 -14.92
CA LYS A 15 -1.53 23.04 -14.59
C LYS A 15 -1.27 24.05 -13.47
N ALA A 16 -0.48 25.07 -13.76
CA ALA A 16 -0.12 26.13 -12.83
C ALA A 16 -1.18 27.24 -12.89
N LYS A 17 -2.22 27.19 -12.03
CA LYS A 17 -3.19 28.28 -11.98
C LYS A 17 -2.53 29.54 -11.38
N GLY A 18 -2.61 30.66 -12.09
CA GLY A 18 -1.97 31.92 -11.70
C GLY A 18 -0.44 31.79 -11.59
N ASP A 19 0.18 30.97 -12.44
CA ASP A 19 1.62 30.70 -12.54
C ASP A 19 2.33 30.20 -11.27
N TYR A 20 1.57 29.90 -10.21
CA TYR A 20 2.11 29.41 -8.96
C TYR A 20 2.25 27.88 -8.96
N VAL A 21 3.46 27.40 -8.65
CA VAL A 21 3.83 25.97 -8.64
C VAL A 21 4.29 25.57 -7.25
N MET A 22 3.59 24.59 -6.66
CA MET A 22 3.81 24.16 -5.28
C MET A 22 4.52 22.79 -5.17
N THR A 23 4.98 22.23 -6.29
CA THR A 23 5.55 20.87 -6.36
C THR A 23 7.05 20.82 -6.05
N GLU A 24 7.73 21.97 -6.04
CA GLU A 24 9.12 22.12 -5.64
C GLU A 24 9.24 23.18 -4.55
N PHE A 25 10.06 22.94 -3.52
CA PHE A 25 10.20 23.85 -2.39
C PHE A 25 10.66 25.26 -2.82
N SER A 26 11.62 25.36 -3.74
CA SER A 26 12.10 26.65 -4.26
C SER A 26 11.00 27.42 -4.99
N ARG A 27 10.16 26.73 -5.77
CA ARG A 27 9.02 27.30 -6.49
C ARG A 27 7.88 27.70 -5.56
N LEU A 28 7.67 26.95 -4.48
CA LEU A 28 6.69 27.26 -3.43
C LEU A 28 6.95 28.63 -2.78
N LEU A 29 8.21 29.06 -2.68
CA LEU A 29 8.56 30.38 -2.14
C LEU A 29 8.47 31.51 -3.18
N THR A 30 8.32 31.18 -4.46
CA THR A 30 8.32 32.15 -5.56
C THR A 30 6.90 32.62 -5.86
N SER A 31 6.71 33.93 -6.02
CA SER A 31 5.40 34.52 -6.37
C SER A 31 4.88 34.03 -7.72
N GLY A 32 3.56 33.79 -7.79
CA GLY A 32 2.85 33.60 -9.06
C GLY A 32 2.47 34.92 -9.74
N GLU A 33 1.42 34.89 -10.55
CA GLU A 33 0.89 36.04 -11.30
C GLU A 33 0.52 37.24 -10.42
N SER A 34 0.13 37.02 -9.16
CA SER A 34 -0.22 38.10 -8.22
C SER A 34 0.96 38.97 -7.82
N GLY A 35 2.21 38.49 -7.98
CA GLY A 35 3.42 39.17 -7.51
C GLY A 35 3.56 39.22 -5.98
N GLU A 36 2.58 38.72 -5.23
CA GLU A 36 2.64 38.63 -3.77
C GLU A 36 3.51 37.46 -3.33
N SER A 37 4.28 37.66 -2.24
CA SER A 37 5.09 36.61 -1.62
C SER A 37 4.17 35.53 -1.03
N PRO A 38 4.13 34.31 -1.59
CA PRO A 38 3.20 33.29 -1.13
C PRO A 38 3.51 32.88 0.32
N ILE A 39 4.80 32.74 0.63
CA ILE A 39 5.32 32.42 1.96
C ILE A 39 6.46 33.38 2.27
N THR A 40 6.32 34.09 3.38
CA THR A 40 7.34 34.99 3.90
C THR A 40 7.95 34.34 5.15
N ALA A 41 9.11 33.70 5.00
CA ALA A 41 9.80 32.99 6.07
C ALA A 41 9.91 33.82 7.36
N GLY A 42 9.55 33.23 8.49
CA GLY A 42 9.54 33.85 9.82
C GLY A 42 8.39 34.83 10.07
N ARG A 43 7.57 35.14 9.05
CA ARG A 43 6.50 36.15 9.12
C ARG A 43 5.17 35.58 8.62
N PRO A 44 4.47 34.76 9.44
CA PRO A 44 3.24 34.11 9.03
C PRO A 44 2.14 35.10 8.63
N ASP A 45 2.01 36.20 9.36
CA ASP A 45 0.93 37.18 9.11
C ASP A 45 1.17 37.98 7.80
N GLU A 46 2.40 37.97 7.25
CA GLU A 46 2.75 38.54 5.94
C GLU A 46 2.75 37.52 4.79
N SER A 47 2.35 36.27 5.05
CA SER A 47 2.36 35.21 4.03
C SER A 47 1.01 35.12 3.34
N PHE A 48 0.95 35.40 2.04
CA PHE A 48 -0.30 35.41 1.27
C PHE A 48 -1.02 34.06 1.32
N LEU A 49 -0.28 32.94 1.34
CA LEU A 49 -0.86 31.60 1.48
C LEU A 49 -1.75 31.46 2.72
N LEU A 50 -1.34 32.03 3.86
CA LEU A 50 -2.13 31.97 5.10
C LEU A 50 -3.44 32.75 4.97
N GLN A 51 -3.44 33.88 4.25
CA GLN A 51 -4.65 34.65 3.97
C GLN A 51 -5.63 33.83 3.11
N GLN A 52 -5.11 33.09 2.13
CA GLN A 52 -5.95 32.30 1.22
C GLN A 52 -6.60 31.08 1.90
N ILE A 53 -5.91 30.46 2.86
CA ILE A 53 -6.39 29.23 3.53
C ILE A 53 -7.16 29.48 4.85
N THR A 54 -7.07 30.69 5.41
CA THR A 54 -7.76 31.02 6.66
C THR A 54 -9.24 31.32 6.37
N PRO A 55 -10.19 30.62 7.01
CA PRO A 55 -11.60 30.86 6.78
C PRO A 55 -12.05 32.26 7.23
N VAL A 56 -12.82 32.94 6.40
CA VAL A 56 -13.59 34.15 6.72
C VAL A 56 -15.07 33.80 6.54
N ASP A 57 -15.88 33.97 7.60
CA ASP A 57 -17.29 33.56 7.64
C ASP A 57 -17.54 32.08 7.28
N GLY A 58 -16.58 31.21 7.61
CA GLY A 58 -16.67 29.77 7.37
C GLY A 58 -16.22 29.32 5.98
N GLU A 59 -15.75 30.23 5.12
CA GLU A 59 -15.28 29.94 3.77
C GLU A 59 -13.83 30.40 3.60
N ALA A 60 -13.04 29.69 2.78
CA ALA A 60 -11.68 30.08 2.43
C ALA A 60 -11.52 30.07 0.91
N GLU A 61 -10.71 30.98 0.36
CA GLU A 61 -10.38 30.99 -1.07
C GLU A 61 -9.70 29.68 -1.50
N MET A 62 -9.02 29.05 -0.54
CA MET A 62 -8.26 27.84 -0.72
C MET A 62 -8.59 26.86 0.41
N PRO A 63 -9.17 25.67 0.12
CA PRO A 63 -9.35 25.01 -1.20
C PRO A 63 -10.48 25.55 -2.05
N ARG A 64 -10.17 25.95 -3.29
CA ARG A 64 -11.22 26.21 -4.27
C ARG A 64 -12.09 24.97 -4.48
N GLY A 65 -13.37 25.11 -4.12
CA GLY A 65 -14.37 24.06 -4.27
C GLY A 65 -14.24 22.88 -3.31
N LYS A 66 -13.52 23.03 -2.18
CA LYS A 66 -13.58 22.07 -1.06
C LYS A 66 -13.75 22.80 0.26
N ALA A 67 -14.05 22.05 1.32
CA ALA A 67 -14.14 22.58 2.68
C ALA A 67 -12.80 23.25 3.08
N PRO A 68 -12.84 24.35 3.84
CA PRO A 68 -11.63 24.96 4.38
C PRO A 68 -10.79 24.00 5.22
N LEU A 69 -9.50 24.31 5.35
CA LEU A 69 -8.59 23.52 6.18
C LEU A 69 -9.03 23.57 7.66
N HIS A 70 -8.79 22.47 8.38
CA HIS A 70 -9.04 22.43 9.80
C HIS A 70 -8.07 23.35 10.55
N GLU A 71 -8.49 23.91 11.69
CA GLU A 71 -7.67 24.87 12.47
C GLU A 71 -6.27 24.32 12.81
N LEU A 72 -6.16 23.02 13.10
CA LEU A 72 -4.89 22.33 13.37
C LEU A 72 -3.94 22.32 12.15
N GLU A 73 -4.48 22.21 10.94
CA GLU A 73 -3.68 22.23 9.70
C GLU A 73 -3.17 23.64 9.43
N ILE A 74 -4.01 24.66 9.63
CA ILE A 74 -3.63 26.07 9.50
C ILE A 74 -2.58 26.41 10.57
N ALA A 75 -2.76 25.96 11.81
CA ALA A 75 -1.80 26.16 12.89
C ALA A 75 -0.44 25.50 12.58
N LEU A 76 -0.43 24.31 11.96
CA LEU A 76 0.79 23.65 11.53
C LEU A 76 1.53 24.49 10.47
N ILE A 77 0.82 25.00 9.46
CA ILE A 77 1.39 25.86 8.41
C ILE A 77 1.93 27.15 9.02
N LYS A 78 1.15 27.77 9.91
CA LYS A 78 1.54 29.00 10.61
C LYS A 78 2.81 28.80 11.42
N ARG A 79 2.93 27.69 12.16
CA ARG A 79 4.12 27.34 12.92
C ARG A 79 5.33 27.13 12.02
N TRP A 80 5.19 26.34 10.95
CA TRP A 80 6.28 26.09 10.01
C TRP A 80 6.81 27.38 9.37
N ILE A 81 5.93 28.31 8.98
CA ILE A 81 6.34 29.63 8.48
C ILE A 81 7.07 30.41 9.58
N ALA A 82 6.56 30.41 10.82
CA ALA A 82 7.18 31.10 11.95
C ALA A 82 8.59 30.57 12.27
N GLU A 83 8.81 29.26 12.09
CA GLU A 83 10.10 28.59 12.24
C GLU A 83 11.07 28.86 11.07
N GLY A 84 10.67 29.70 10.11
CA GLY A 84 11.50 30.12 8.98
C GLY A 84 11.19 29.42 7.66
N ALA A 85 10.07 28.69 7.57
CA ALA A 85 9.67 27.93 6.39
C ALA A 85 10.80 27.01 5.88
N ILE A 86 11.42 26.26 6.79
CA ILE A 86 12.59 25.41 6.51
C ILE A 86 12.24 24.29 5.52
N ASP A 87 13.13 23.99 4.58
CA ASP A 87 13.01 22.83 3.68
C ASP A 87 13.18 21.52 4.46
N ASP A 88 12.06 20.97 4.90
CA ASP A 88 11.93 19.69 5.60
C ASP A 88 11.71 18.50 4.64
N THR A 89 11.97 18.69 3.34
CA THR A 89 11.85 17.63 2.33
C THR A 89 12.75 16.43 2.73
N PRO A 90 12.17 15.21 2.87
CA PRO A 90 12.94 14.02 3.21
C PRO A 90 14.13 13.82 2.27
N ALA A 91 15.27 13.33 2.78
CA ALA A 91 16.49 13.18 1.99
C ALA A 91 16.31 12.31 0.74
N ASN A 92 15.47 11.27 0.83
CA ASN A 92 15.13 10.39 -0.29
C ASN A 92 14.20 11.02 -1.35
N ALA A 93 13.71 12.25 -1.14
CA ALA A 93 12.85 12.97 -2.07
C ALA A 93 13.57 14.06 -2.87
N LYS A 94 14.81 14.40 -2.48
CA LYS A 94 15.63 15.42 -3.14
C LYS A 94 16.23 14.86 -4.44
N GLN A 95 16.42 15.72 -5.43
CA GLN A 95 17.11 15.34 -6.67
C GLN A 95 18.62 15.36 -6.44
N HIS A 96 19.30 14.26 -6.80
CA HIS A 96 20.73 14.08 -6.56
C HIS A 96 21.56 13.76 -7.80
N PHE A 97 20.92 13.63 -8.98
CA PHE A 97 21.58 13.20 -10.21
C PHE A 97 21.50 14.26 -11.31
N ASP A 98 22.63 14.43 -11.99
CA ASP A 98 22.82 15.25 -13.18
C ASP A 98 23.88 14.60 -14.10
N ALA A 99 24.26 15.27 -15.19
CA ALA A 99 25.22 14.71 -16.14
C ALA A 99 26.63 14.52 -15.54
N GLU A 100 27.01 15.38 -14.60
CA GLU A 100 28.30 15.34 -13.90
C GLU A 100 28.30 14.34 -12.73
N HIS A 101 27.14 14.06 -12.15
CA HIS A 101 26.90 13.16 -11.02
C HIS A 101 25.86 12.10 -11.41
N PRO A 102 26.22 11.17 -12.30
CA PRO A 102 25.27 10.19 -12.81
C PRO A 102 24.87 9.17 -11.73
N PRO A 103 23.71 8.51 -11.86
CA PRO A 103 23.29 7.52 -10.89
C PRO A 103 24.25 6.34 -10.82
N VAL A 104 24.46 5.82 -9.61
CA VAL A 104 25.27 4.64 -9.33
C VAL A 104 24.37 3.59 -8.67
N TYR A 105 24.39 2.37 -9.19
CA TYR A 105 23.47 1.33 -8.75
C TYR A 105 24.17 0.25 -7.94
N SER A 106 23.48 -0.23 -6.91
CA SER A 106 23.86 -1.43 -6.13
C SER A 106 23.51 -2.73 -6.85
N ARG A 107 22.61 -2.65 -7.84
CA ARG A 107 22.19 -3.72 -8.75
C ARG A 107 21.51 -3.10 -9.98
N PRO A 108 21.43 -3.81 -11.12
CA PRO A 108 20.84 -3.25 -12.32
C PRO A 108 19.36 -2.87 -12.11
N PRO A 109 18.90 -1.72 -12.64
CA PRO A 109 17.51 -1.30 -12.54
C PRO A 109 16.60 -2.16 -13.43
N VAL A 110 15.31 -2.18 -13.10
CA VAL A 110 14.26 -2.83 -13.91
C VAL A 110 14.19 -2.17 -15.28
N ILE A 111 14.25 -2.97 -16.36
CA ILE A 111 14.11 -2.46 -17.72
C ILE A 111 12.63 -2.46 -18.11
N THR A 112 12.00 -1.28 -18.06
CA THR A 112 10.58 -1.08 -18.40
C THR A 112 10.34 -0.97 -19.90
N SER A 113 11.34 -0.55 -20.66
CA SER A 113 11.26 -0.37 -22.11
C SER A 113 12.65 -0.42 -22.74
N LEU A 114 12.69 -0.88 -23.99
CA LEU A 114 13.85 -0.79 -24.85
C LEU A 114 13.38 -0.61 -26.30
N ASP A 115 14.25 -0.07 -27.15
CA ASP A 115 13.99 0.12 -28.57
C ASP A 115 15.28 0.17 -29.38
N TRP A 116 15.27 -0.42 -30.57
CA TRP A 116 16.43 -0.40 -31.47
C TRP A 116 16.43 0.89 -32.29
N SER A 117 17.62 1.45 -32.55
CA SER A 117 17.73 2.50 -33.55
C SER A 117 17.38 1.94 -34.94
N PRO A 118 16.76 2.71 -35.84
CA PRO A 118 16.35 2.22 -37.16
C PRO A 118 17.49 1.68 -38.04
N ASP A 119 18.72 2.14 -37.81
CA ASP A 119 19.94 1.65 -38.47
C ASP A 119 20.53 0.37 -37.84
N GLY A 120 20.00 -0.07 -36.70
CA GLY A 120 20.44 -1.24 -35.95
C GLY A 120 21.77 -1.06 -35.22
N ALA A 121 22.28 0.17 -35.09
CA ALA A 121 23.56 0.44 -34.44
C ALA A 121 23.46 0.57 -32.91
N LEU A 122 22.31 1.03 -32.40
CA LEU A 122 22.09 1.31 -30.99
C LEU A 122 20.85 0.59 -30.45
N LEU A 123 20.87 0.35 -29.14
CA LEU A 123 19.71 -0.07 -28.36
C LEU A 123 19.52 0.95 -27.23
N ALA A 124 18.39 1.66 -27.24
CA ALA A 124 17.98 2.52 -26.13
C ALA A 124 17.32 1.68 -25.06
N VAL A 125 17.71 1.89 -23.80
CA VAL A 125 17.24 1.12 -22.65
C VAL A 125 16.78 2.08 -21.57
N ALA A 126 15.53 1.92 -21.12
CA ALA A 126 15.00 2.69 -20.00
C ALA A 126 15.71 2.28 -18.70
N GLY A 127 16.41 3.22 -18.08
CA GLY A 127 17.05 3.08 -16.77
C GLY A 127 16.28 3.82 -15.67
N LEU A 128 16.98 4.12 -14.58
CA LEU A 128 16.46 4.89 -13.45
C LEU A 128 17.20 6.24 -13.39
N HIS A 129 16.49 7.36 -13.55
CA HIS A 129 17.05 8.71 -13.79
C HIS A 129 17.73 8.92 -15.14
N GLU A 130 17.78 7.89 -15.99
CA GLU A 130 18.50 7.96 -17.26
C GLU A 130 17.95 7.01 -18.32
N VAL A 131 18.29 7.30 -19.58
CA VAL A 131 18.22 6.36 -20.69
C VAL A 131 19.63 5.95 -21.10
N LEU A 132 19.87 4.65 -21.21
CA LEU A 132 21.16 4.08 -21.56
C LEU A 132 21.16 3.72 -23.04
N LEU A 133 22.07 4.33 -23.81
CA LEU A 133 22.30 3.96 -25.21
C LEU A 133 23.40 2.93 -25.26
N HIS A 134 23.06 1.70 -25.62
CA HIS A 134 24.01 0.61 -25.82
C HIS A 134 24.36 0.46 -27.28
N ARG A 135 25.58 -0.02 -27.56
CA ARG A 135 25.89 -0.59 -28.87
C ARG A 135 25.04 -1.85 -29.07
N ALA A 136 24.48 -1.98 -30.25
CA ALA A 136 23.58 -3.07 -30.67
C ALA A 136 24.12 -4.49 -30.44
N ASP A 137 25.44 -4.66 -30.46
CA ASP A 137 26.14 -5.94 -30.24
C ASP A 137 26.38 -6.26 -28.76
N GLY A 138 25.96 -5.38 -27.83
CA GLY A 138 26.17 -5.52 -26.39
C GLY A 138 27.61 -5.28 -25.93
N SER A 139 28.48 -4.73 -26.80
CA SER A 139 29.88 -4.45 -26.44
C SER A 139 30.06 -3.32 -25.41
N GLY A 140 28.99 -2.57 -25.11
CA GLY A 140 28.96 -1.63 -23.99
C GLY A 140 28.04 -0.44 -24.21
N ILE A 141 28.05 0.46 -23.22
CA ILE A 141 27.29 1.72 -23.22
C ILE A 141 28.01 2.75 -24.09
N GLU A 142 27.30 3.27 -25.08
CA GLU A 142 27.74 4.37 -25.95
C GLU A 142 27.52 5.74 -25.29
N ALA A 143 26.38 5.91 -24.61
CA ALA A 143 26.01 7.16 -23.94
C ALA A 143 24.99 6.94 -22.81
N ARG A 144 24.99 7.87 -21.85
CA ARG A 144 24.00 7.98 -20.77
C ARG A 144 23.24 9.29 -20.94
N LEU A 145 21.93 9.24 -21.06
CA LEU A 145 21.06 10.41 -21.21
C LEU A 145 20.34 10.64 -19.89
N ILE A 146 20.86 11.57 -19.07
CA ILE A 146 20.40 11.78 -17.69
C ILE A 146 19.43 12.95 -17.65
N GLY A 147 18.21 12.71 -17.15
CA GLY A 147 17.14 13.69 -17.10
C GLY A 147 16.42 13.71 -15.74
N LEU A 148 15.36 14.52 -15.63
CA LEU A 148 14.64 14.72 -14.35
C LEU A 148 13.76 13.52 -13.94
N SER A 149 13.43 12.65 -14.90
CA SER A 149 12.56 11.51 -14.70
C SER A 149 13.23 10.39 -13.91
N GLU A 150 12.82 10.21 -12.65
CA GLU A 150 13.27 9.08 -11.81
C GLU A 150 12.95 7.75 -12.45
N ARG A 151 11.73 7.60 -12.99
CA ARG A 151 11.32 6.43 -13.76
C ARG A 151 11.03 6.79 -15.20
N ILE A 152 11.77 6.17 -16.10
CA ILE A 152 11.43 6.08 -17.52
C ILE A 152 10.55 4.85 -17.71
N GLN A 153 9.40 5.01 -18.37
CA GLN A 153 8.45 3.92 -18.64
C GLN A 153 8.45 3.49 -20.10
N SER A 154 8.78 4.40 -21.02
CA SER A 154 8.88 4.05 -22.43
C SER A 154 9.93 4.88 -23.15
N VAL A 155 10.68 4.25 -24.05
CA VAL A 155 11.65 4.89 -24.95
C VAL A 155 11.38 4.46 -26.38
N ARG A 156 11.39 5.39 -27.33
CA ARG A 156 11.27 5.09 -28.77
C ARG A 156 12.12 6.02 -29.63
N PHE A 157 12.86 5.45 -30.57
CA PHE A 157 13.53 6.23 -31.61
C PHE A 157 12.52 6.82 -32.59
N SER A 158 12.80 8.02 -33.11
CA SER A 158 12.09 8.55 -34.26
C SER A 158 12.28 7.64 -35.48
N PRO A 159 11.37 7.63 -36.46
CA PRO A 159 11.51 6.80 -37.67
C PRO A 159 12.82 7.03 -38.44
N ASP A 160 13.41 8.21 -38.34
CA ASP A 160 14.70 8.55 -38.96
C ASP A 160 15.92 8.34 -38.04
N GLY A 161 15.70 7.91 -36.80
CA GLY A 161 16.73 7.60 -35.80
C GLY A 161 17.45 8.80 -35.19
N LYS A 162 17.12 10.03 -35.58
CA LYS A 162 17.84 11.24 -35.11
C LYS A 162 17.40 11.69 -33.73
N LEU A 163 16.16 11.39 -33.37
CA LEU A 163 15.58 11.75 -32.08
C LEU A 163 15.21 10.51 -31.28
N LEU A 164 15.19 10.65 -29.96
CA LEU A 164 14.70 9.64 -29.03
C LEU A 164 13.67 10.28 -28.10
N ALA A 165 12.47 9.73 -28.08
CA ALA A 165 11.44 10.12 -27.12
C ALA A 165 11.54 9.23 -25.88
N ALA A 166 11.49 9.83 -24.70
CA ALA A 166 11.40 9.14 -23.42
C ALA A 166 10.19 9.65 -22.64
N ALA A 167 9.27 8.76 -22.28
CA ALA A 167 8.14 9.04 -21.40
C ALA A 167 8.45 8.55 -19.99
N GLY A 168 8.26 9.42 -19.00
CA GLY A 168 8.62 9.12 -17.62
C GLY A 168 8.09 10.13 -16.61
N GLY A 169 8.77 10.22 -15.48
CA GLY A 169 8.57 11.26 -14.48
C GLY A 169 8.91 10.81 -13.07
N GLN A 170 8.40 11.56 -12.10
CA GLN A 170 8.50 11.30 -10.67
C GLN A 170 7.18 10.69 -10.17
N PRO A 171 7.15 9.39 -9.81
CA PRO A 171 5.91 8.71 -9.44
C PRO A 171 5.11 9.45 -8.36
N GLY A 172 3.87 9.82 -8.70
CA GLY A 172 2.93 10.55 -7.84
C GLY A 172 3.23 12.05 -7.65
N ARG A 173 4.19 12.61 -8.39
CA ARG A 173 4.57 14.03 -8.34
C ARG A 173 4.49 14.72 -9.70
N MET A 174 5.07 14.11 -10.74
CA MET A 174 5.24 14.74 -12.04
C MET A 174 5.38 13.71 -13.17
N GLY A 175 4.89 14.04 -14.35
CA GLY A 175 5.08 13.29 -15.58
C GLY A 175 5.57 14.19 -16.70
N GLU A 176 6.53 13.70 -17.47
CA GLU A 176 7.11 14.43 -18.60
C GLU A 176 7.37 13.53 -19.81
N VAL A 177 7.46 14.18 -20.97
CA VAL A 177 7.98 13.60 -22.21
C VAL A 177 9.24 14.37 -22.59
N GLN A 178 10.36 13.65 -22.67
CA GLN A 178 11.66 14.18 -23.09
C GLN A 178 11.95 13.80 -24.53
N ILE A 179 12.50 14.73 -25.31
CA ILE A 179 12.98 14.51 -26.67
C ILE A 179 14.48 14.80 -26.71
N TRP A 180 15.25 13.77 -27.03
CA TRP A 180 16.70 13.79 -27.08
C TRP A 180 17.20 13.78 -28.52
N ASP A 181 18.25 14.53 -28.78
CA ASP A 181 19.06 14.40 -30.00
C ASP A 181 20.09 13.30 -29.79
N VAL A 182 20.00 12.25 -30.61
CA VAL A 182 20.80 11.04 -30.45
C VAL A 182 22.27 11.28 -30.77
N ALA A 183 22.56 12.07 -31.80
CA ALA A 183 23.92 12.31 -32.24
C ALA A 183 24.67 13.23 -31.28
N ASN A 184 24.01 14.31 -30.84
CA ASN A 184 24.58 15.31 -29.94
C ASN A 184 24.50 14.90 -28.46
N ARG A 185 23.65 13.90 -28.12
CA ARG A 185 23.40 13.45 -26.74
C ARG A 185 22.82 14.56 -25.86
N GLU A 186 21.98 15.40 -26.45
CA GLU A 186 21.42 16.59 -25.82
C GLU A 186 19.92 16.48 -25.66
N LEU A 187 19.41 16.91 -24.50
CA LEU A 187 17.98 17.09 -24.29
C LEU A 187 17.52 18.32 -25.08
N LYS A 188 16.70 18.13 -26.12
CA LYS A 188 16.17 19.23 -26.93
C LYS A 188 14.94 19.85 -26.29
N THR A 189 14.04 19.02 -25.77
CA THR A 189 12.79 19.45 -25.15
C THR A 189 12.44 18.52 -24.00
N SER A 190 12.00 19.09 -22.87
CA SER A 190 11.21 18.35 -21.87
C SER A 190 9.88 19.05 -21.66
N VAL A 191 8.79 18.29 -21.76
CA VAL A 191 7.42 18.81 -21.61
C VAL A 191 6.75 18.17 -20.39
N PRO A 192 6.49 18.94 -19.32
CA PRO A 192 5.64 18.50 -18.22
C PRO A 192 4.20 18.35 -18.69
N VAL A 193 3.60 17.18 -18.51
CA VAL A 193 2.27 16.85 -19.05
C VAL A 193 1.26 16.38 -17.98
N GLY A 194 1.74 15.99 -16.80
CA GLY A 194 0.88 15.46 -15.72
C GLY A 194 1.54 15.48 -14.34
N TYR A 195 0.79 15.00 -13.35
CA TYR A 195 1.18 14.94 -11.92
C TYR A 195 1.66 13.55 -11.49
N ASP A 196 1.88 12.66 -12.45
CA ASP A 196 2.36 11.30 -12.23
C ASP A 196 3.03 10.81 -13.52
N THR A 197 3.83 9.74 -13.43
CA THR A 197 4.63 9.18 -14.51
C THR A 197 3.81 8.94 -15.78
N VAL A 198 4.36 9.37 -16.91
CA VAL A 198 3.82 9.11 -18.25
C VAL A 198 4.16 7.68 -18.66
N TYR A 199 3.22 6.99 -19.32
CA TYR A 199 3.42 5.67 -19.91
C TYR A 199 3.21 5.72 -21.40
N GLY A 200 3.67 4.71 -22.14
CA GLY A 200 3.49 4.63 -23.59
C GLY A 200 4.15 5.79 -24.32
N VAL A 201 5.00 5.52 -25.28
CA VAL A 201 5.47 6.58 -26.17
C VAL A 201 5.54 6.04 -27.56
N SER A 202 5.03 6.79 -28.53
CA SER A 202 5.10 6.41 -29.93
C SER A 202 5.22 7.63 -30.83
N TRP A 203 5.96 7.46 -31.92
CA TRP A 203 6.13 8.47 -32.95
C TRP A 203 5.05 8.33 -34.02
N SER A 204 4.61 9.46 -34.57
CA SER A 204 3.90 9.46 -35.84
C SER A 204 4.83 8.96 -36.96
N PRO A 205 4.30 8.36 -38.05
CA PRO A 205 5.12 7.82 -39.13
C PRO A 205 6.04 8.83 -39.82
N ASP A 206 5.68 10.12 -39.79
CA ASP A 206 6.48 11.23 -40.31
C ASP A 206 7.57 11.73 -39.31
N GLY A 207 7.54 11.27 -38.06
CA GLY A 207 8.46 11.69 -37.01
C GLY A 207 8.20 13.09 -36.44
N GLU A 208 7.06 13.73 -36.74
CA GLU A 208 6.77 15.10 -36.29
C GLU A 208 6.05 15.16 -34.94
N HIS A 209 5.38 14.07 -34.54
CA HIS A 209 4.52 14.02 -33.37
C HIS A 209 4.85 12.83 -32.47
N VAL A 210 4.61 13.01 -31.17
CA VAL A 210 4.74 11.96 -30.16
C VAL A 210 3.45 11.83 -29.39
N SER A 211 2.92 10.61 -29.27
CA SER A 211 1.74 10.29 -28.44
C SER A 211 2.12 9.47 -27.23
N PHE A 212 1.31 9.60 -26.17
CA PHE A 212 1.56 9.00 -24.86
C PHE A 212 0.28 8.89 -24.01
N GLY A 213 0.32 8.02 -23.00
CA GLY A 213 -0.77 7.75 -22.07
C GLY A 213 -0.48 8.23 -20.64
N LEU A 214 -1.53 8.61 -19.91
CA LEU A 214 -1.41 9.10 -18.54
C LEU A 214 -2.32 8.38 -17.52
N PRO A 215 -1.93 8.40 -16.22
CA PRO A 215 -2.79 8.04 -15.09
C PRO A 215 -4.08 8.83 -14.95
N ASP A 216 -4.14 10.05 -15.50
CA ASP A 216 -5.33 10.91 -15.46
C ASP A 216 -6.41 10.50 -16.47
N LYS A 217 -6.26 9.30 -17.06
CA LYS A 217 -7.16 8.68 -18.04
C LYS A 217 -7.14 9.35 -19.41
N THR A 218 -6.17 10.24 -19.65
CA THR A 218 -6.02 10.90 -20.94
C THR A 218 -4.99 10.20 -21.82
N VAL A 219 -5.29 10.18 -23.12
CA VAL A 219 -4.30 10.01 -24.17
C VAL A 219 -3.98 11.37 -24.77
N ARG A 220 -2.70 11.65 -24.99
CA ARG A 220 -2.25 12.95 -25.50
C ARG A 220 -1.21 12.78 -26.59
N ALA A 221 -1.02 13.83 -27.38
CA ALA A 221 0.08 13.93 -28.31
C ALA A 221 0.61 15.37 -28.40
N ILE A 222 1.91 15.50 -28.68
CA ILE A 222 2.63 16.76 -28.82
C ILE A 222 3.41 16.81 -30.14
N GLU A 223 3.64 18.01 -30.65
CA GLU A 223 4.68 18.27 -31.65
C GLU A 223 6.07 18.06 -31.02
N ALA A 224 6.90 17.19 -31.60
CA ALA A 224 8.18 16.81 -31.00
C ALA A 224 9.18 17.99 -30.91
N ARG A 225 9.13 18.92 -31.87
CA ARG A 225 10.04 20.07 -31.92
C ARG A 225 9.67 21.17 -30.94
N SER A 226 8.39 21.49 -30.82
CA SER A 226 7.90 22.65 -30.05
C SER A 226 7.39 22.27 -28.67
N GLY A 227 7.08 20.99 -28.44
CA GLY A 227 6.40 20.50 -27.24
C GLY A 227 4.91 20.85 -27.18
N LYS A 228 4.37 21.50 -28.22
CA LYS A 228 2.98 21.94 -28.25
C LYS A 228 2.03 20.75 -28.29
N GLN A 229 1.05 20.73 -27.40
CA GLN A 229 -0.01 19.73 -27.38
C GLN A 229 -0.94 19.86 -28.60
N ILE A 230 -1.14 18.74 -29.31
CA ILE A 230 -2.02 18.64 -30.49
C ILE A 230 -3.22 17.73 -30.27
N LEU A 231 -3.15 16.84 -29.27
CA LEU A 231 -4.23 15.93 -28.88
C LEU A 231 -4.34 15.87 -27.37
N GLN A 232 -5.56 15.98 -26.85
CA GLN A 232 -5.90 15.58 -25.49
C GLN A 232 -7.32 14.99 -25.48
N GLN A 233 -7.41 13.70 -25.16
CA GLN A 233 -8.67 12.98 -25.16
C GLN A 233 -8.82 12.20 -23.84
N MET A 234 -10.00 12.27 -23.23
CA MET A 234 -10.38 11.55 -22.00
C MET A 234 -11.56 10.57 -22.23
N ALA A 235 -11.32 9.42 -22.86
CA ALA A 235 -12.31 8.35 -23.10
C ALA A 235 -12.00 7.08 -22.30
N HIS A 236 -10.82 6.98 -21.72
CA HIS A 236 -10.47 5.89 -20.81
C HIS A 236 -11.09 6.10 -19.44
N GLU A 237 -11.44 5.00 -18.79
CA GLU A 237 -12.04 5.00 -17.45
C GLU A 237 -10.99 4.73 -16.35
N ASP A 238 -9.80 4.31 -16.73
CA ASP A 238 -8.63 4.05 -15.89
C ASP A 238 -7.34 4.41 -16.65
N TRP A 239 -6.16 4.11 -16.11
CA TRP A 239 -4.86 4.53 -16.65
C TRP A 239 -4.63 4.06 -18.08
N VAL A 240 -4.09 4.96 -18.91
CA VAL A 240 -3.60 4.65 -20.26
C VAL A 240 -2.13 4.23 -20.15
N LEU A 241 -1.80 3.04 -20.65
CA LEU A 241 -0.50 2.40 -20.43
C LEU A 241 0.38 2.35 -21.68
N ASP A 242 -0.19 2.35 -22.87
CA ASP A 242 0.58 2.33 -24.11
C ASP A 242 -0.19 2.94 -25.29
N THR A 243 0.53 3.38 -26.31
CA THR A 243 -0.03 4.08 -27.48
C THR A 243 0.73 3.76 -28.75
N VAL A 244 0.04 3.73 -29.90
CA VAL A 244 0.65 3.70 -31.24
C VAL A 244 -0.14 4.57 -32.23
N PHE A 245 0.52 5.13 -33.22
CA PHE A 245 -0.15 5.79 -34.35
C PHE A 245 -0.65 4.78 -35.39
N SER A 246 -1.71 5.14 -36.12
CA SER A 246 -2.12 4.46 -37.35
C SER A 246 -1.06 4.55 -38.44
N THR A 247 -1.15 3.69 -39.47
CA THR A 247 -0.15 3.64 -40.56
C THR A 247 0.09 4.98 -41.25
N ASN A 248 -0.94 5.82 -41.31
CA ASN A 248 -0.93 7.14 -41.93
C ASN A 248 -0.81 8.30 -40.91
N GLY A 249 -0.64 8.03 -39.62
CA GLY A 249 -0.49 9.06 -38.57
C GLY A 249 -1.77 9.83 -38.18
N THR A 250 -2.91 9.56 -38.82
CA THR A 250 -4.14 10.34 -38.60
C THR A 250 -4.88 9.97 -37.30
N HIS A 251 -4.59 8.80 -36.73
CA HIS A 251 -5.22 8.32 -35.51
C HIS A 251 -4.18 7.83 -34.49
N VAL A 252 -4.53 7.93 -33.21
CA VAL A 252 -3.81 7.29 -32.10
C VAL A 252 -4.67 6.15 -31.57
N ILE A 253 -4.03 4.99 -31.39
CA ILE A 253 -4.57 3.84 -30.70
C ILE A 253 -3.96 3.80 -29.31
N SER A 254 -4.78 3.67 -28.28
CA SER A 254 -4.33 3.61 -26.88
C SER A 254 -4.90 2.41 -26.16
N VAL A 255 -4.14 1.85 -25.21
CA VAL A 255 -4.59 0.74 -24.35
C VAL A 255 -4.48 1.10 -22.88
N GLY A 256 -5.33 0.50 -22.04
CA GLY A 256 -5.34 0.84 -20.61
C GLY A 256 -5.88 -0.22 -19.66
N ARG A 257 -5.82 0.13 -18.37
CA ARG A 257 -6.33 -0.70 -17.26
C ARG A 257 -7.83 -0.95 -17.32
N ASP A 258 -8.56 -0.10 -18.03
CA ASP A 258 -9.99 -0.24 -18.28
C ASP A 258 -10.34 -1.39 -19.25
N MET A 259 -9.33 -2.20 -19.64
CA MET A 259 -9.46 -3.40 -20.48
C MET A 259 -9.83 -3.05 -21.93
N THR A 260 -9.59 -1.81 -22.35
CA THR A 260 -9.95 -1.36 -23.70
C THR A 260 -8.73 -0.93 -24.51
N ALA A 261 -8.79 -1.21 -25.82
CA ALA A 261 -8.04 -0.45 -26.81
C ALA A 261 -8.98 0.57 -27.45
N LYS A 262 -8.57 1.84 -27.56
CA LYS A 262 -9.39 2.94 -28.07
C LYS A 262 -8.74 3.58 -29.29
N LEU A 263 -9.57 4.01 -30.22
CA LEU A 263 -9.19 4.71 -31.44
C LEU A 263 -9.61 6.18 -31.34
N THR A 264 -8.65 7.09 -31.52
CA THR A 264 -8.88 8.54 -31.46
C THR A 264 -8.35 9.20 -32.73
N GLU A 265 -9.16 10.05 -33.36
CA GLU A 265 -8.76 10.84 -34.52
C GLU A 265 -7.97 12.08 -34.06
N VAL A 266 -6.73 12.23 -34.54
CA VAL A 266 -5.81 13.28 -34.06
C VAL A 266 -6.31 14.69 -34.42
N PRO A 267 -6.67 15.00 -35.68
CA PRO A 267 -7.02 16.38 -36.05
C PRO A 267 -8.27 16.91 -35.35
N THR A 268 -9.23 16.05 -35.04
CA THR A 268 -10.51 16.43 -34.41
C THR A 268 -10.55 16.15 -32.92
N GLN A 269 -9.56 15.41 -32.39
CA GLN A 269 -9.51 14.87 -31.03
C GLN A 269 -10.71 13.98 -30.67
N ARG A 270 -11.44 13.51 -31.67
CA ARG A 270 -12.67 12.75 -31.49
C ARG A 270 -12.33 11.30 -31.16
N PHE A 271 -12.93 10.80 -30.07
CA PHE A 271 -13.00 9.36 -29.83
C PHE A 271 -13.85 8.69 -30.91
N VAL A 272 -13.28 7.74 -31.64
CA VAL A 272 -13.91 7.08 -32.78
C VAL A 272 -14.56 5.77 -32.36
N ASP A 273 -13.82 4.89 -31.69
CA ASP A 273 -14.28 3.54 -31.37
C ASP A 273 -13.46 2.91 -30.23
N ASN A 274 -14.04 1.91 -29.53
CA ASN A 274 -13.21 0.93 -28.82
C ASN A 274 -12.82 -0.17 -29.83
N ILE A 275 -11.54 -0.36 -30.08
CA ILE A 275 -11.08 -1.43 -30.97
C ILE A 275 -11.39 -2.80 -30.36
N THR A 276 -11.32 -2.95 -29.03
CA THR A 276 -11.69 -4.19 -28.35
C THR A 276 -13.16 -4.21 -27.90
N SER A 277 -13.68 -5.42 -27.67
CA SER A 277 -14.97 -5.58 -27.01
C SER A 277 -14.91 -5.16 -25.54
N ILE A 278 -15.94 -4.46 -25.09
CA ILE A 278 -16.15 -4.10 -23.67
C ILE A 278 -16.99 -5.15 -22.93
N THR A 279 -17.27 -6.27 -23.59
CA THR A 279 -18.17 -7.30 -23.08
C THR A 279 -17.49 -8.10 -21.97
N PRO A 280 -18.14 -8.29 -20.80
CA PRO A 280 -17.59 -9.12 -19.74
C PRO A 280 -17.15 -10.50 -20.25
N GLY A 281 -15.89 -10.86 -19.99
CA GLY A 281 -15.32 -12.15 -20.37
C GLY A 281 -14.68 -12.22 -21.76
N ALA A 282 -14.83 -11.20 -22.61
CA ALA A 282 -14.09 -11.11 -23.88
C ALA A 282 -12.59 -10.88 -23.65
N LEU A 283 -12.26 -10.04 -22.66
CA LEU A 283 -10.94 -9.82 -22.10
C LEU A 283 -10.99 -10.04 -20.59
N ARG A 284 -9.87 -10.43 -19.98
CA ARG A 284 -9.75 -10.58 -18.52
C ARG A 284 -8.64 -9.67 -17.99
N GLY A 285 -9.05 -8.54 -17.42
CA GLY A 285 -8.14 -7.55 -16.83
C GLY A 285 -7.56 -6.57 -17.86
N GLY A 286 -6.79 -5.60 -17.36
CA GLY A 286 -6.28 -4.47 -18.15
C GLY A 286 -5.28 -4.87 -19.23
N LEU A 287 -5.25 -4.07 -20.31
CA LEU A 287 -4.27 -4.13 -21.38
C LEU A 287 -3.06 -3.26 -21.05
N SER A 288 -1.85 -3.77 -21.29
CA SER A 288 -0.58 -3.15 -20.87
C SER A 288 0.26 -2.63 -22.03
N SER A 289 0.17 -3.26 -23.20
CA SER A 289 1.01 -2.91 -24.36
C SER A 289 0.27 -3.08 -25.68
N VAL A 290 0.63 -2.22 -26.64
CA VAL A 290 0.10 -2.24 -28.00
C VAL A 290 1.22 -2.03 -29.02
N ALA A 291 1.21 -2.84 -30.09
CA ALA A 291 2.11 -2.68 -31.23
C ALA A 291 1.31 -2.62 -32.53
N ARG A 292 1.72 -1.77 -33.48
CA ARG A 292 1.07 -1.61 -34.78
C ARG A 292 1.75 -2.50 -35.82
N HIS A 293 0.97 -3.15 -36.68
CA HIS A 293 1.54 -3.90 -37.81
C HIS A 293 2.26 -2.96 -38.79
N PRO A 294 3.48 -3.28 -39.27
CA PRO A 294 4.37 -2.35 -40.01
C PRO A 294 3.83 -1.81 -41.34
N THR A 295 2.80 -2.43 -41.93
CA THR A 295 2.17 -1.95 -43.19
C THR A 295 0.65 -1.95 -43.20
N ARG A 296 -0.02 -2.42 -42.13
CA ARG A 296 -1.47 -2.63 -42.10
C ARG A 296 -2.06 -1.91 -40.90
N ASP A 297 -3.31 -1.48 -40.99
CA ASP A 297 -4.07 -0.91 -39.87
C ASP A 297 -4.61 -2.02 -38.96
N GLU A 298 -3.66 -2.72 -38.34
CA GLU A 298 -3.85 -3.78 -37.38
C GLU A 298 -3.00 -3.49 -36.15
N VAL A 299 -3.53 -3.84 -34.98
CA VAL A 299 -2.82 -3.68 -33.70
C VAL A 299 -2.81 -4.98 -32.93
N LEU A 300 -1.63 -5.33 -32.43
CA LEU A 300 -1.39 -6.38 -31.46
C LEU A 300 -1.52 -5.78 -30.07
N VAL A 301 -2.30 -6.41 -29.20
CA VAL A 301 -2.43 -6.03 -27.79
C VAL A 301 -2.08 -7.20 -26.89
N GLY A 302 -1.55 -6.87 -25.71
CA GLY A 302 -1.29 -7.82 -24.64
C GLY A 302 -1.66 -7.23 -23.29
N GLY A 303 -2.00 -8.09 -22.33
CA GLY A 303 -2.38 -7.64 -21.00
C GLY A 303 -2.45 -8.74 -19.96
N SER A 304 -3.38 -8.55 -19.02
CA SER A 304 -3.52 -9.34 -17.80
C SER A 304 -3.93 -10.81 -18.01
N ASP A 305 -4.52 -11.14 -19.15
CA ASP A 305 -4.98 -12.49 -19.47
C ASP A 305 -3.88 -13.39 -20.07
N GLY A 306 -2.69 -12.82 -20.32
CA GLY A 306 -1.56 -13.55 -20.89
C GLY A 306 -1.75 -13.92 -22.36
N ALA A 307 -2.81 -13.47 -23.04
CA ALA A 307 -3.15 -13.87 -24.39
C ALA A 307 -2.91 -12.72 -25.39
N PRO A 308 -1.90 -12.80 -26.26
CA PRO A 308 -1.73 -11.82 -27.32
C PRO A 308 -2.90 -11.90 -28.30
N GLN A 309 -3.39 -10.75 -28.75
CA GLN A 309 -4.52 -10.67 -29.67
C GLN A 309 -4.30 -9.58 -30.70
N VAL A 310 -4.70 -9.84 -31.94
CA VAL A 310 -4.60 -8.88 -33.05
C VAL A 310 -5.98 -8.41 -33.46
N PHE A 311 -6.13 -7.10 -33.57
CA PHE A 311 -7.37 -6.44 -33.94
C PHE A 311 -7.17 -5.57 -35.18
N GLN A 312 -8.19 -5.51 -36.03
CA GLN A 312 -8.29 -4.49 -37.07
C GLN A 312 -8.63 -3.15 -36.43
N VAL A 313 -7.91 -2.09 -36.83
CA VAL A 313 -8.10 -0.75 -36.27
C VAL A 313 -9.43 -0.14 -36.72
N PHE A 314 -9.73 -0.23 -38.02
CA PHE A 314 -10.96 0.32 -38.60
C PHE A 314 -12.00 -0.80 -38.80
N ARG A 315 -13.13 -0.64 -38.13
CA ARG A 315 -14.22 -1.62 -38.15
C ARG A 315 -14.92 -1.69 -39.51
N GLN A 316 -15.24 -2.90 -39.97
CA GLN A 316 -15.96 -3.13 -41.23
C GLN A 316 -17.48 -3.35 -41.06
N ALA A 317 -17.94 -3.72 -39.87
CA ALA A 317 -19.36 -3.90 -39.53
C ALA A 317 -19.84 -2.81 -38.56
N ALA A 318 -21.14 -2.56 -38.43
CA ALA A 318 -21.63 -1.63 -37.41
C ALA A 318 -21.48 -2.24 -36.00
N ARG A 319 -21.18 -1.41 -34.99
CA ARG A 319 -21.08 -1.87 -33.59
C ARG A 319 -22.42 -2.42 -33.09
N LYS A 320 -22.36 -3.57 -32.40
CA LYS A 320 -23.49 -4.22 -31.75
C LYS A 320 -23.13 -4.58 -30.31
N ILE A 321 -24.14 -4.67 -29.45
CA ILE A 321 -23.91 -5.05 -28.06
C ILE A 321 -23.28 -6.45 -28.03
N GLY A 322 -22.16 -6.56 -27.32
CA GLY A 322 -21.50 -7.84 -27.14
C GLY A 322 -20.47 -8.20 -28.21
N ASP A 323 -20.34 -7.41 -29.28
CA ASP A 323 -19.54 -7.78 -30.45
C ASP A 323 -18.02 -7.66 -30.19
N ASN A 324 -17.25 -8.47 -30.91
CA ASN A 324 -15.80 -8.39 -30.98
C ASN A 324 -15.34 -8.46 -32.46
N ALA A 325 -16.06 -7.77 -33.34
CA ALA A 325 -15.99 -7.93 -34.80
C ALA A 325 -14.65 -7.49 -35.42
N THR A 326 -13.85 -6.74 -34.67
CA THR A 326 -12.51 -6.28 -35.02
C THR A 326 -11.42 -7.30 -34.69
N LEU A 327 -11.71 -8.34 -33.89
CA LEU A 327 -10.72 -9.36 -33.54
C LEU A 327 -10.35 -10.19 -34.78
N LEU A 328 -9.08 -10.13 -35.17
CA LEU A 328 -8.54 -10.90 -36.27
C LEU A 328 -7.94 -12.21 -35.78
N ARG A 329 -7.08 -12.18 -34.76
CA ARG A 329 -6.39 -13.38 -34.26
C ARG A 329 -6.24 -13.40 -32.75
N LYS A 330 -6.34 -14.59 -32.16
CA LYS A 330 -6.11 -14.87 -30.75
C LYS A 330 -5.01 -15.92 -30.61
N PHE A 331 -3.94 -15.57 -29.91
CA PHE A 331 -2.77 -16.41 -29.75
C PHE A 331 -2.85 -17.25 -28.46
N PRO A 332 -2.26 -18.47 -28.43
CA PRO A 332 -2.14 -19.24 -27.20
C PRO A 332 -1.51 -18.40 -26.09
N PRO A 333 -2.06 -18.42 -24.87
CA PRO A 333 -1.55 -17.59 -23.79
C PRO A 333 -0.17 -18.03 -23.31
N LEU A 334 0.62 -17.07 -22.83
CA LEU A 334 1.85 -17.30 -22.08
C LEU A 334 1.55 -17.20 -20.56
N PRO A 335 2.27 -17.96 -19.70
CA PRO A 335 2.12 -17.84 -18.26
C PRO A 335 2.35 -16.41 -17.75
N GLY A 336 1.39 -15.87 -17.01
CA GLY A 336 1.48 -14.55 -16.40
C GLY A 336 0.84 -13.44 -17.21
N ARG A 337 1.16 -12.19 -16.84
CA ARG A 337 0.66 -10.99 -17.52
C ARG A 337 1.65 -10.57 -18.59
N ILE A 338 1.15 -10.26 -19.79
CA ILE A 338 1.98 -9.64 -20.82
C ILE A 338 2.27 -8.21 -20.39
N PHE A 339 3.52 -7.78 -20.54
CA PHE A 339 3.95 -6.40 -20.27
C PHE A 339 4.41 -5.68 -21.53
N SER A 340 4.84 -6.41 -22.55
CA SER A 340 5.28 -5.83 -23.82
C SER A 340 5.00 -6.78 -24.97
N VAL A 341 4.58 -6.20 -26.08
CA VAL A 341 4.39 -6.88 -27.37
C VAL A 341 5.12 -6.11 -28.46
N ASP A 342 5.52 -6.82 -29.52
CA ASP A 342 6.12 -6.17 -30.69
C ASP A 342 5.89 -6.98 -31.97
N TYR A 343 5.93 -6.31 -33.11
CA TYR A 343 5.93 -6.92 -34.43
C TYR A 343 7.34 -7.01 -34.98
N ARG A 344 7.65 -8.12 -35.64
CA ARG A 344 8.84 -8.17 -36.50
C ARG A 344 8.67 -7.14 -37.62
N PRO A 345 9.73 -6.44 -38.08
CA PRO A 345 9.61 -5.36 -39.07
C PRO A 345 8.94 -5.75 -40.39
N ASP A 346 8.98 -7.03 -40.77
CA ASP A 346 8.27 -7.55 -41.95
C ASP A 346 6.77 -7.83 -41.72
N GLY A 347 6.33 -7.88 -40.46
CA GLY A 347 4.95 -8.17 -40.05
C GLY A 347 4.58 -9.66 -40.05
N ASP A 348 5.52 -10.55 -40.37
CA ASP A 348 5.27 -12.00 -40.52
C ASP A 348 5.47 -12.77 -39.19
N ALA A 349 5.96 -12.12 -38.14
CA ALA A 349 6.06 -12.65 -36.79
C ALA A 349 5.75 -11.59 -35.72
N LEU A 350 5.40 -12.04 -34.52
CA LEU A 350 5.18 -11.18 -33.36
C LEU A 350 5.78 -11.79 -32.10
N ALA A 351 6.08 -10.94 -31.12
CA ALA A 351 6.63 -11.29 -29.82
C ALA A 351 5.71 -10.84 -28.68
N ALA A 352 5.70 -11.60 -27.60
CA ALA A 352 5.09 -11.19 -26.33
C ALA A 352 5.99 -11.59 -25.16
N GLY A 353 6.28 -10.64 -24.27
CA GLY A 353 6.98 -10.86 -23.01
C GLY A 353 6.01 -10.78 -21.83
N ALA A 354 6.04 -11.79 -20.97
CA ALA A 354 5.23 -11.83 -19.74
C ALA A 354 6.05 -12.11 -18.49
N ALA A 355 5.44 -11.84 -17.35
CA ALA A 355 5.96 -12.21 -16.04
C ALA A 355 4.90 -12.79 -15.11
N LEU A 356 5.35 -13.71 -14.25
CA LEU A 356 4.58 -14.30 -13.14
C LEU A 356 5.55 -14.71 -12.01
N ASP A 357 5.34 -14.19 -10.81
CA ASP A 357 6.12 -14.55 -9.61
C ASP A 357 7.63 -14.34 -9.81
N GLY A 358 8.00 -13.18 -10.36
CA GLY A 358 9.39 -12.85 -10.65
C GLY A 358 10.05 -13.66 -11.78
N LYS A 359 9.34 -14.58 -12.43
CA LYS A 359 9.82 -15.35 -13.60
C LYS A 359 9.20 -14.81 -14.87
N GLY A 360 9.97 -14.85 -15.96
CA GLY A 360 9.56 -14.33 -17.25
C GLY A 360 9.43 -15.41 -18.30
N VAL A 361 8.68 -15.09 -19.35
CA VAL A 361 8.58 -15.94 -20.54
C VAL A 361 8.43 -15.03 -21.76
N VAL A 362 9.14 -15.38 -22.83
CA VAL A 362 8.99 -14.76 -24.14
C VAL A 362 8.45 -15.81 -25.11
N HIS A 363 7.37 -15.47 -25.80
CA HIS A 363 6.85 -16.28 -26.89
C HIS A 363 7.01 -15.53 -28.22
N LEU A 364 7.45 -16.26 -29.25
CA LEU A 364 7.45 -15.81 -30.64
C LEU A 364 6.35 -16.55 -31.38
N TYR A 365 5.52 -15.84 -32.14
CA TYR A 365 4.42 -16.41 -32.90
C TYR A 365 4.53 -16.04 -34.38
N ALA A 366 4.03 -16.92 -35.24
CA ALA A 366 3.84 -16.60 -36.65
C ALA A 366 2.69 -15.59 -36.79
N ALA A 367 2.89 -14.54 -37.57
CA ALA A 367 1.91 -13.49 -37.84
C ALA A 367 1.48 -13.44 -39.32
N LYS A 368 1.68 -14.55 -40.05
CA LYS A 368 1.30 -14.69 -41.45
C LYS A 368 -0.04 -15.38 -41.59
N TYR A 369 -1.08 -14.60 -41.86
CA TYR A 369 -2.45 -15.08 -41.97
C TYR A 369 -3.31 -14.16 -42.84
N ASP A 370 -4.41 -14.70 -43.39
CA ASP A 370 -5.41 -13.91 -44.12
C ASP A 370 -6.22 -13.04 -43.14
N THR A 371 -6.29 -11.75 -43.43
CA THR A 371 -7.01 -10.76 -42.62
C THR A 371 -8.34 -10.34 -43.21
N THR A 372 -8.71 -10.93 -44.34
CA THR A 372 -10.04 -10.75 -44.95
C THR A 372 -11.09 -11.38 -44.05
N ILE A 373 -12.00 -10.56 -43.51
CA ILE A 373 -13.14 -11.04 -42.74
C ILE A 373 -14.13 -11.69 -43.73
N PRO A 374 -14.47 -12.99 -43.61
CA PRO A 374 -15.40 -13.64 -44.51
C PRO A 374 -16.80 -13.00 -44.46
N GLU A 375 -17.51 -12.97 -45.60
CA GLU A 375 -18.84 -12.38 -45.70
C GLU A 375 -19.85 -12.99 -44.70
N VAL A 376 -19.71 -14.29 -44.41
CA VAL A 376 -20.53 -14.97 -43.39
C VAL A 376 -20.34 -14.36 -42.00
N LEU A 377 -19.13 -13.92 -41.66
CA LEU A 377 -18.86 -13.25 -40.38
C LEU A 377 -19.36 -11.81 -40.38
N LEU A 378 -19.19 -11.07 -41.48
CA LEU A 378 -19.75 -9.71 -41.61
C LEU A 378 -21.25 -9.71 -41.40
N LYS A 379 -21.98 -10.66 -41.99
CA LYS A 379 -23.43 -10.85 -41.77
C LYS A 379 -23.75 -11.25 -40.33
N ALA A 380 -22.94 -12.12 -39.72
CA ALA A 380 -23.12 -12.49 -38.32
C ALA A 380 -22.95 -11.27 -37.39
N TYR A 381 -21.96 -10.40 -37.65
CA TYR A 381 -21.67 -9.21 -36.85
C TYR A 381 -22.75 -8.11 -36.90
N GLU A 382 -23.75 -8.22 -37.78
CA GLU A 382 -24.93 -7.36 -37.75
C GLU A 382 -25.86 -7.66 -36.56
N LYS A 383 -25.67 -8.82 -35.91
CA LYS A 383 -26.42 -9.28 -34.73
C LYS A 383 -25.69 -8.94 -33.43
N THR A 384 -26.42 -8.89 -32.31
CA THR A 384 -25.80 -8.89 -30.98
C THR A 384 -25.16 -10.25 -30.69
N SER A 385 -24.14 -10.31 -29.83
CA SER A 385 -23.40 -11.57 -29.59
C SER A 385 -24.25 -12.70 -29.00
N GLY A 386 -25.32 -12.35 -28.28
CA GLY A 386 -26.33 -13.31 -27.81
C GLY A 386 -27.14 -13.95 -28.94
N GLY A 387 -27.22 -13.31 -30.11
CA GLY A 387 -27.97 -13.75 -31.29
C GLY A 387 -27.19 -14.62 -32.29
N TYR A 388 -25.92 -14.92 -32.03
CA TYR A 388 -25.12 -15.80 -32.89
C TYR A 388 -25.59 -17.25 -32.79
N SER A 389 -25.78 -17.90 -33.94
CA SER A 389 -26.01 -19.34 -34.01
C SER A 389 -24.77 -20.14 -33.58
N ALA A 390 -24.92 -21.44 -33.30
CA ALA A 390 -23.77 -22.30 -32.99
C ALA A 390 -22.76 -22.36 -34.15
N GLU A 391 -23.24 -22.35 -35.39
CA GLU A 391 -22.43 -22.34 -36.61
C GLU A 391 -21.64 -21.03 -36.74
N GLU A 392 -22.29 -19.89 -36.48
CA GLU A 392 -21.65 -18.56 -36.50
C GLU A 392 -20.56 -18.46 -35.42
N ARG A 393 -20.84 -18.95 -34.20
CA ARG A 393 -19.83 -19.01 -33.12
C ARG A 393 -18.65 -19.90 -33.51
N GLY A 394 -18.91 -21.06 -34.11
CA GLY A 394 -17.87 -21.96 -34.61
C GLY A 394 -17.03 -21.33 -35.73
N ALA A 395 -17.65 -20.56 -36.63
CA ALA A 395 -16.96 -19.85 -37.70
C ALA A 395 -16.09 -18.70 -37.17
N ILE A 396 -16.56 -17.94 -36.18
CA ILE A 396 -15.79 -16.90 -35.49
C ILE A 396 -14.58 -17.50 -34.76
N GLU A 397 -14.81 -18.57 -33.99
CA GLU A 397 -13.72 -19.26 -33.27
C GLU A 397 -12.68 -19.79 -34.26
N LYS A 398 -13.12 -20.43 -35.34
CA LYS A 398 -12.22 -20.89 -36.39
C LYS A 398 -11.43 -19.72 -37.00
N PHE A 399 -12.08 -18.67 -37.46
CA PHE A 399 -11.40 -17.51 -38.07
C PHE A 399 -10.36 -16.87 -37.15
N THR A 400 -10.68 -16.73 -35.87
CA THR A 400 -9.80 -16.06 -34.90
C THR A 400 -8.65 -16.95 -34.40
N THR A 401 -8.69 -18.25 -34.63
CA THR A 401 -7.63 -19.20 -34.19
C THR A 401 -6.87 -19.86 -35.35
N ASP A 402 -7.39 -19.77 -36.58
CA ASP A 402 -6.78 -20.44 -37.74
C ASP A 402 -5.44 -19.80 -38.15
N GLY A 403 -4.48 -20.65 -38.50
CA GLY A 403 -3.11 -20.26 -38.87
C GLY A 403 -2.23 -19.78 -37.70
N VAL A 404 -2.74 -19.76 -36.48
CA VAL A 404 -1.98 -19.33 -35.30
C VAL A 404 -0.96 -20.42 -34.90
N LYS A 405 0.32 -20.05 -34.86
CA LYS A 405 1.42 -20.96 -34.52
C LYS A 405 2.41 -20.32 -33.55
N LEU A 406 2.67 -20.99 -32.43
CA LEU A 406 3.82 -20.70 -31.58
C LEU A 406 5.09 -21.17 -32.31
N LEU A 407 6.02 -20.26 -32.54
CA LEU A 407 7.32 -20.56 -33.12
C LEU A 407 8.28 -21.00 -32.03
N HIS A 408 8.43 -20.18 -30.99
CA HIS A 408 9.39 -20.40 -29.91
C HIS A 408 8.82 -20.01 -28.56
N ARG A 409 9.26 -20.73 -27.53
CA ARG A 409 9.07 -20.39 -26.11
C ARG A 409 10.43 -20.29 -25.46
N ILE A 410 10.68 -19.17 -24.78
CA ILE A 410 11.92 -18.89 -24.06
C ILE A 410 11.55 -18.60 -22.61
N ASP A 411 11.94 -19.51 -21.71
CA ASP A 411 11.80 -19.31 -20.26
C ASP A 411 12.96 -18.45 -19.74
N VAL A 412 12.63 -17.40 -18.99
CA VAL A 412 13.60 -16.42 -18.50
C VAL A 412 13.59 -16.42 -16.96
N PRO A 413 14.74 -16.54 -16.28
CA PRO A 413 14.83 -16.60 -14.81
C PRO A 413 14.64 -15.23 -14.13
N ALA A 414 13.96 -14.30 -14.79
CA ALA A 414 13.58 -12.99 -14.30
C ALA A 414 12.34 -12.51 -15.06
N ALA A 415 11.49 -11.69 -14.44
CA ALA A 415 10.35 -11.06 -15.09
C ALA A 415 10.76 -10.35 -16.39
N VAL A 416 10.01 -10.51 -17.49
CA VAL A 416 10.25 -9.80 -18.75
C VAL A 416 9.23 -8.68 -18.88
N TYR A 417 9.71 -7.44 -19.01
CA TYR A 417 8.87 -6.25 -19.07
C TYR A 417 8.93 -5.52 -20.41
N ALA A 418 9.96 -5.75 -21.22
CA ALA A 418 10.12 -5.10 -22.51
C ALA A 418 10.61 -6.10 -23.56
N VAL A 419 10.07 -6.03 -24.77
CA VAL A 419 10.57 -6.72 -25.96
C VAL A 419 10.63 -5.76 -27.16
N SER A 420 11.61 -5.91 -28.03
CA SER A 420 11.71 -5.14 -29.28
C SER A 420 12.54 -5.88 -30.33
N PHE A 421 12.03 -5.99 -31.55
CA PHE A 421 12.74 -6.59 -32.68
C PHE A 421 13.80 -5.64 -33.24
N SER A 422 14.94 -6.20 -33.62
CA SER A 422 15.94 -5.49 -34.42
C SER A 422 15.37 -5.08 -35.78
N PRO A 423 15.84 -3.99 -36.40
CA PRO A 423 15.32 -3.51 -37.68
C PRO A 423 15.45 -4.52 -38.83
N ASP A 424 16.43 -5.43 -38.76
CA ASP A 424 16.60 -6.53 -39.72
C ASP A 424 15.70 -7.75 -39.43
N GLY A 425 14.97 -7.73 -38.31
CA GLY A 425 14.06 -8.78 -37.85
C GLY A 425 14.74 -10.06 -37.37
N ARG A 426 16.07 -10.11 -37.29
CA ARG A 426 16.82 -11.32 -36.93
C ARG A 426 16.89 -11.56 -35.43
N ARG A 427 16.88 -10.50 -34.62
CA ARG A 427 17.01 -10.59 -33.17
C ARG A 427 15.83 -9.91 -32.49
N LEU A 428 15.38 -10.48 -31.37
CA LEU A 428 14.49 -9.85 -30.41
C LEU A 428 15.30 -9.51 -29.16
N ALA A 429 15.32 -8.24 -28.76
CA ALA A 429 15.81 -7.84 -27.45
C ALA A 429 14.72 -8.06 -26.40
N ALA A 430 15.06 -8.61 -25.24
CA ALA A 430 14.16 -8.74 -24.09
C ALA A 430 14.81 -8.12 -22.84
N GLY A 431 14.12 -7.13 -22.26
CA GLY A 431 14.53 -6.43 -21.04
C GLY A 431 13.85 -7.04 -19.82
N THR A 432 14.66 -7.33 -18.79
CA THR A 432 14.19 -8.04 -17.60
C THR A 432 14.10 -7.15 -16.35
N GLY A 433 13.33 -7.61 -15.36
CA GLY A 433 13.26 -7.04 -14.02
C GLY A 433 14.56 -7.16 -13.20
N ALA A 434 15.50 -7.98 -13.65
CA ALA A 434 16.84 -8.08 -13.07
C ALA A 434 17.85 -7.12 -13.74
N GLY A 435 17.39 -6.27 -14.66
CA GLY A 435 18.21 -5.35 -15.45
C GLY A 435 19.19 -6.04 -16.40
N ILE A 436 18.88 -7.28 -16.78
CA ILE A 436 19.58 -8.03 -17.82
C ILE A 436 18.84 -7.87 -19.15
N ILE A 437 19.59 -7.69 -20.22
CA ILE A 437 19.11 -7.68 -21.61
C ILE A 437 19.50 -9.01 -22.25
N LEU A 438 18.54 -9.64 -22.91
CA LEU A 438 18.73 -10.86 -23.69
C LEU A 438 18.52 -10.55 -25.18
N GLY A 439 19.43 -11.01 -26.04
CA GLY A 439 19.18 -11.11 -27.48
C GLY A 439 18.75 -12.53 -27.82
N ILE A 440 17.59 -12.65 -28.47
CA ILE A 440 16.99 -13.91 -28.88
C ILE A 440 16.98 -13.93 -30.41
N ASP A 441 17.62 -14.91 -31.01
CA ASP A 441 17.53 -15.14 -32.45
C ASP A 441 16.09 -15.52 -32.83
N ALA A 442 15.47 -14.75 -33.72
CA ALA A 442 14.05 -14.85 -34.03
C ALA A 442 13.69 -16.13 -34.81
N GLU A 443 14.66 -16.74 -35.50
CA GLU A 443 14.45 -17.97 -36.29
C GLU A 443 14.59 -19.23 -35.46
N THR A 444 15.56 -19.25 -34.53
CA THR A 444 15.93 -20.43 -33.73
C THR A 444 15.42 -20.38 -32.30
N GLY A 445 15.06 -19.20 -31.79
CA GLY A 445 14.69 -18.99 -30.39
C GLY A 445 15.87 -19.05 -29.42
N ALA A 446 17.10 -19.15 -29.92
CA ALA A 446 18.30 -19.25 -29.10
C ALA A 446 18.67 -17.88 -28.51
N VAL A 447 19.04 -17.85 -27.23
CA VAL A 447 19.64 -16.67 -26.60
C VAL A 447 21.10 -16.59 -27.04
N ASP A 448 21.45 -15.56 -27.82
CA ASP A 448 22.79 -15.38 -28.40
C ASP A 448 23.55 -14.16 -27.83
N LEU A 449 22.86 -13.33 -27.03
CA LEU A 449 23.42 -12.14 -26.40
C LEU A 449 22.87 -11.97 -24.99
N VAL A 450 23.74 -11.70 -24.01
CA VAL A 450 23.36 -11.44 -22.61
C VAL A 450 24.28 -10.38 -22.02
N PHE A 451 23.72 -9.27 -21.53
CA PHE A 451 24.50 -8.24 -20.85
C PHE A 451 23.66 -7.45 -19.83
N SER A 452 24.33 -6.79 -18.89
CA SER A 452 23.68 -5.90 -17.92
C SER A 452 23.35 -4.56 -18.58
N ALA A 453 22.14 -4.05 -18.35
CA ALA A 453 21.74 -2.75 -18.86
C ALA A 453 22.54 -1.60 -18.25
N ALA A 454 22.90 -1.69 -16.98
CA ALA A 454 23.55 -0.60 -16.26
C ALA A 454 24.83 -1.08 -15.55
N PRO A 455 25.81 -0.18 -15.34
CA PRO A 455 26.95 -0.47 -14.50
C PRO A 455 26.51 -0.60 -13.05
N VAL A 456 27.12 -1.55 -12.34
CA VAL A 456 26.88 -1.79 -10.91
C VAL A 456 28.19 -1.57 -10.19
N SER A 457 28.18 -0.74 -9.16
CA SER A 457 29.37 -0.50 -8.33
C SER A 457 29.55 -1.59 -7.28
N ALA A 458 30.80 -1.80 -6.85
CA ALA A 458 31.08 -2.64 -5.69
C ALA A 458 30.38 -2.04 -4.45
N ALA A 459 30.00 -2.89 -3.49
CA ALA A 459 29.26 -2.47 -2.30
C ALA A 459 29.95 -1.34 -1.52
N ASP A 460 31.29 -1.30 -1.53
CA ASP A 460 32.12 -0.31 -0.82
C ASP A 460 32.20 1.06 -1.53
N GLU A 461 31.82 1.14 -2.81
CA GLU A 461 31.82 2.39 -3.62
C GLU A 461 30.46 3.09 -3.62
N LEU A 462 29.41 2.44 -3.11
CA LEU A 462 28.12 3.07 -2.90
C LEU A 462 28.27 4.09 -1.77
N PRO A 463 27.60 5.27 -1.85
CA PRO A 463 27.54 6.18 -0.72
C PRO A 463 27.15 5.35 0.50
N GLN A 464 28.01 5.36 1.54
CA GLN A 464 27.67 4.67 2.78
C GLN A 464 26.31 5.21 3.18
N LEU A 465 25.31 4.33 3.08
CA LEU A 465 23.97 4.62 3.52
C LEU A 465 24.15 5.15 4.91
N VAL A 466 23.67 6.36 5.13
CA VAL A 466 23.70 6.96 6.44
C VAL A 466 22.91 6.01 7.33
N GLU A 467 23.61 5.07 7.97
CA GLU A 467 23.16 4.35 9.16
C GLU A 467 23.18 5.39 10.29
N THR A 468 22.52 6.52 10.08
CA THR A 468 22.06 7.34 11.18
C THR A 468 21.21 6.39 11.98
N VAL A 469 21.70 6.10 13.18
CA VAL A 469 20.91 5.54 14.27
C VAL A 469 19.55 6.20 14.16
N PRO A 470 18.50 5.44 13.82
CA PRO A 470 17.20 6.00 13.56
C PRO A 470 16.77 6.80 14.82
N SER A 471 16.77 8.13 14.76
CA SER A 471 16.08 8.93 15.78
C SER A 471 14.62 8.56 15.67
N ARG A 472 13.98 8.13 16.75
CA ARG A 472 12.54 7.92 16.69
C ARG A 472 11.88 9.24 16.31
N ILE A 473 10.78 9.20 15.54
CA ILE A 473 9.76 10.25 15.69
C ILE A 473 9.53 10.36 17.19
N PRO A 474 9.90 11.47 17.83
CA PRO A 474 9.48 11.71 19.19
C PRO A 474 7.96 11.85 19.07
N LEU A 475 7.23 10.78 19.41
CA LEU A 475 5.86 10.99 19.84
C LEU A 475 5.97 11.83 21.11
N PRO A 476 4.99 12.69 21.42
CA PRO A 476 5.04 13.50 22.63
C PRO A 476 5.13 12.58 23.85
N ASP A 477 6.36 12.29 24.29
CA ASP A 477 6.67 11.81 25.62
C ASP A 477 6.43 12.95 26.64
N ASP A 478 6.12 14.16 26.13
CA ASP A 478 5.93 15.44 26.83
C ASP A 478 4.87 15.42 27.95
N THR A 479 4.08 14.35 28.10
CA THR A 479 3.16 14.19 29.25
C THR A 479 3.02 12.75 29.74
N LEU A 480 4.12 11.98 29.78
CA LEU A 480 4.11 10.73 30.54
C LEU A 480 3.95 11.04 32.04
N GLN A 481 2.70 11.08 32.51
CA GLN A 481 2.38 11.10 33.94
C GLN A 481 2.95 9.83 34.57
N LEU A 482 3.88 10.01 35.49
CA LEU A 482 4.37 8.94 36.34
C LEU A 482 3.24 8.48 37.24
N ASP A 483 3.00 7.17 37.30
CA ASP A 483 2.06 6.63 38.27
C ASP A 483 2.61 6.89 39.68
N VAL A 484 1.86 7.67 40.45
CA VAL A 484 2.15 7.92 41.86
C VAL A 484 1.70 6.71 42.64
N LEU A 485 2.54 6.21 43.56
CA LEU A 485 2.13 5.14 44.46
C LEU A 485 0.89 5.56 45.27
N PRO A 486 0.04 4.60 45.69
CA PRO A 486 -1.07 4.89 46.58
C PRO A 486 -0.61 5.48 47.94
N GLY A 487 -0.54 6.80 48.08
CA GLY A 487 -0.08 7.46 49.32
C GLY A 487 1.40 7.19 49.66
N GLU A 488 1.75 7.06 50.94
CA GLU A 488 3.09 6.67 51.42
C GLU A 488 3.31 5.13 51.40
N ALA A 489 2.79 4.43 50.38
CA ALA A 489 2.86 2.98 50.34
C ALA A 489 4.32 2.47 50.28
N ALA A 490 4.70 1.64 51.26
CA ALA A 490 6.02 1.03 51.32
C ALA A 490 6.16 -0.09 50.29
N VAL A 491 7.17 0.03 49.41
CA VAL A 491 7.55 -1.00 48.43
C VAL A 491 8.38 -2.08 49.13
N GLU A 492 7.90 -3.32 49.12
CA GLU A 492 8.59 -4.45 49.74
C GLU A 492 9.69 -5.00 48.80
N ARG A 493 9.32 -5.25 47.54
CA ARG A 493 10.19 -5.79 46.49
C ARG A 493 9.73 -5.36 45.09
N LEU A 494 10.63 -5.49 44.12
CA LEU A 494 10.33 -5.35 42.70
C LEU A 494 10.40 -6.71 42.00
N THR A 495 9.60 -6.87 40.94
CA THR A 495 9.77 -7.93 39.95
C THR A 495 9.88 -7.31 38.57
N ILE A 496 10.66 -7.93 37.70
CA ILE A 496 10.80 -7.55 36.29
C ILE A 496 10.43 -8.74 35.40
N GLN A 497 9.76 -8.45 34.29
CA GLN A 497 9.48 -9.40 33.21
C GLN A 497 9.94 -8.79 31.87
N PRO A 498 10.50 -9.57 30.91
CA PRO A 498 10.80 -11.01 30.97
C PRO A 498 11.87 -11.38 32.01
N ASP A 499 12.01 -12.68 32.24
CA ASP A 499 13.06 -13.32 33.05
C ASP A 499 14.40 -13.41 32.32
N ARG A 500 14.41 -13.20 31.00
CA ARG A 500 15.61 -13.03 30.16
C ARG A 500 15.34 -12.11 28.98
N ILE A 501 16.34 -11.30 28.62
CA ILE A 501 16.33 -10.44 27.43
C ILE A 501 17.31 -11.03 26.41
N ALA A 502 16.81 -11.38 25.21
CA ALA A 502 17.64 -11.94 24.13
C ALA A 502 17.10 -11.62 22.71
N PRO A 503 16.92 -10.34 22.33
CA PRO A 503 16.60 -9.98 20.95
C PRO A 503 17.72 -10.44 20.00
N ALA A 504 17.35 -11.07 18.89
CA ALA A 504 18.31 -11.68 17.98
C ALA A 504 18.97 -10.69 17.01
N ASN A 505 18.37 -9.52 16.80
CA ASN A 505 18.86 -8.51 15.87
C ASN A 505 18.32 -7.11 16.20
N ARG A 506 18.80 -6.09 15.48
CA ARG A 506 18.48 -4.67 15.72
C ARG A 506 16.99 -4.28 15.62
N ASN A 507 16.17 -5.08 14.92
CA ASN A 507 14.74 -4.81 14.77
C ASN A 507 13.89 -5.52 15.83
N GLU A 508 14.51 -6.37 16.66
CA GLU A 508 13.85 -7.02 17.79
C GLU A 508 14.02 -6.22 19.07
N HIS A 509 13.04 -6.35 19.95
CA HIS A 509 13.01 -5.64 21.22
C HIS A 509 12.46 -6.55 22.32
N ALA A 510 12.56 -6.10 23.56
CA ALA A 510 11.85 -6.70 24.68
C ALA A 510 11.07 -5.62 25.42
N GLN A 511 9.78 -5.81 25.59
CA GLN A 511 8.98 -4.95 26.46
C GLN A 511 9.18 -5.39 27.90
N LEU A 512 9.70 -4.49 28.73
CA LEU A 512 9.88 -4.71 30.16
C LEU A 512 8.60 -4.35 30.90
N LEU A 513 8.27 -5.15 31.90
CA LEU A 513 7.24 -4.86 32.90
C LEU A 513 7.90 -4.89 34.28
N VAL A 514 7.89 -3.75 34.98
CA VAL A 514 8.39 -3.66 36.36
C VAL A 514 7.19 -3.51 37.29
N THR A 515 7.05 -4.44 38.23
CA THR A 515 5.94 -4.46 39.18
C THR A 515 6.47 -4.28 40.59
N ALA A 516 5.97 -3.27 41.30
CA ALA A 516 6.19 -3.09 42.72
C ALA A 516 5.19 -3.94 43.50
N HIS A 517 5.69 -4.71 44.47
CA HIS A 517 4.89 -5.42 45.46
C HIS A 517 4.90 -4.58 46.73
N LEU A 518 3.72 -4.11 47.14
CA LEU A 518 3.55 -3.25 48.31
C LEU A 518 3.38 -4.09 49.57
N ALA A 519 3.73 -3.53 50.73
CA ALA A 519 3.54 -4.19 52.02
C ALA A 519 2.05 -4.52 52.33
N SER A 520 1.09 -3.90 51.63
CA SER A 520 -0.34 -4.25 51.70
C SER A 520 -0.69 -5.57 51.02
N GLY A 521 0.23 -6.14 50.23
CA GLY A 521 -0.02 -7.26 49.31
C GLY A 521 -0.52 -6.84 47.93
N ASP A 522 -0.76 -5.54 47.70
CA ASP A 522 -1.12 -5.01 46.39
C ASP A 522 0.09 -4.95 45.45
N THR A 523 -0.19 -4.94 44.15
CA THR A 523 0.82 -4.73 43.11
C THR A 523 0.53 -3.47 42.31
N VAL A 524 1.59 -2.81 41.84
CA VAL A 524 1.52 -1.60 41.03
C VAL A 524 2.52 -1.70 39.88
N ASP A 525 2.09 -1.38 38.66
CA ASP A 525 3.01 -1.19 37.54
C ASP A 525 3.83 0.09 37.75
N VAL A 526 5.13 -0.08 37.88
CA VAL A 526 6.10 1.00 38.07
C VAL A 526 7.10 1.06 36.91
N THR A 527 6.82 0.40 35.78
CA THR A 527 7.70 0.33 34.61
C THR A 527 8.19 1.71 34.17
N ARG A 528 7.28 2.69 34.15
CA ARG A 528 7.56 4.08 33.74
C ARG A 528 8.33 4.89 34.79
N ALA A 529 8.24 4.49 36.06
CA ALA A 529 8.87 5.17 37.18
C ALA A 529 10.21 4.52 37.59
N ALA A 530 10.48 3.31 37.10
CA ALA A 530 11.73 2.61 37.35
C ALA A 530 12.88 3.25 36.58
N GLN A 531 14.03 3.35 37.24
CA GLN A 531 15.29 3.72 36.60
C GLN A 531 15.98 2.46 36.11
N PHE A 532 16.39 2.47 34.85
CA PHE A 532 17.04 1.33 34.20
C PHE A 532 18.52 1.61 34.00
N GLU A 533 19.36 0.66 34.43
CA GLU A 533 20.79 0.61 34.13
C GLU A 533 21.07 -0.65 33.32
N VAL A 534 21.67 -0.47 32.13
CA VAL A 534 22.01 -1.58 31.24
C VAL A 534 23.52 -1.80 31.32
N GLY A 535 23.93 -2.98 31.79
CA GLY A 535 25.34 -3.35 31.88
C GLY A 535 26.07 -3.23 30.55
N GLU A 536 27.32 -2.77 30.60
CA GLU A 536 28.28 -2.75 29.48
C GLU A 536 27.82 -2.02 28.20
N GLY A 537 26.78 -1.17 28.30
CA GLY A 537 26.22 -0.47 27.14
C GLY A 537 25.61 -1.40 26.10
N LEU A 538 25.11 -2.58 26.52
CA LEU A 538 24.52 -3.61 25.64
C LEU A 538 23.28 -3.12 24.89
N GLY A 539 22.58 -2.11 25.42
CA GLY A 539 21.34 -1.60 24.87
C GLY A 539 20.85 -0.36 25.59
N GLU A 540 19.62 0.03 25.30
CA GLU A 540 18.92 1.13 25.97
C GLU A 540 17.47 0.75 26.29
N VAL A 541 16.88 1.43 27.25
CA VAL A 541 15.48 1.24 27.65
C VAL A 541 14.73 2.55 27.48
N SER A 542 13.60 2.51 26.77
CA SER A 542 12.74 3.68 26.62
C SER A 542 12.00 4.02 27.93
N PRO A 543 11.45 5.24 28.08
CA PRO A 543 10.60 5.59 29.24
C PRO A 543 9.38 4.67 29.45
N ARG A 544 8.98 3.91 28.42
CA ARG A 544 7.90 2.92 28.50
C ARG A 544 8.39 1.50 28.78
N GLY A 545 9.68 1.31 29.08
CA GLY A 545 10.27 0.00 29.38
C GLY A 545 10.64 -0.83 28.15
N ARG A 546 10.72 -0.26 26.95
CA ARG A 546 11.13 -1.02 25.76
C ARG A 546 12.66 -1.09 25.68
N PHE A 547 13.23 -2.29 25.79
CA PHE A 547 14.65 -2.56 25.59
C PHE A 547 14.98 -2.75 24.10
N THR A 548 16.02 -2.07 23.62
CA THR A 548 16.61 -2.26 22.29
C THR A 548 18.11 -2.52 22.41
N ALA A 549 18.60 -3.54 21.69
CA ALA A 549 20.00 -3.92 21.70
C ALA A 549 20.85 -3.00 20.82
N LYS A 550 22.07 -2.69 21.26
CA LYS A 550 23.05 -1.86 20.53
C LYS A 550 24.26 -2.65 20.04
N ARG A 551 24.64 -3.71 20.76
CA ARG A 551 25.82 -4.52 20.47
C ARG A 551 25.68 -5.93 21.04
N SER A 552 26.43 -6.87 20.50
CA SER A 552 26.54 -8.22 21.06
C SER A 552 27.28 -8.21 22.40
N GLY A 553 26.95 -9.18 23.26
CA GLY A 553 27.56 -9.38 24.57
C GLY A 553 26.60 -10.01 25.57
N GLU A 554 27.05 -10.20 26.80
CA GLU A 554 26.25 -10.74 27.91
C GLU A 554 26.36 -9.80 29.11
N GLY A 555 25.27 -9.67 29.87
CA GLY A 555 25.27 -8.79 31.02
C GLY A 555 23.95 -8.83 31.78
N ILE A 556 23.72 -7.78 32.57
CA ILE A 556 22.54 -7.66 33.41
C ILE A 556 21.92 -6.28 33.18
N LEU A 557 20.60 -6.25 33.12
CA LEU A 557 19.81 -5.03 33.21
C LEU A 557 19.23 -4.93 34.61
N LEU A 558 19.45 -3.78 35.27
CA LEU A 558 18.98 -3.48 36.61
C LEU A 558 17.85 -2.45 36.53
N ALA A 559 16.71 -2.76 37.12
CA ALA A 559 15.62 -1.82 37.34
C ALA A 559 15.56 -1.44 38.81
N THR A 560 15.53 -0.14 39.11
CA THR A 560 15.46 0.38 40.49
C THR A 560 14.29 1.33 40.69
N PHE A 561 13.64 1.23 41.84
CA PHE A 561 12.53 2.11 42.24
C PHE A 561 12.36 2.08 43.76
N ASN A 562 12.22 3.24 44.40
CA ASN A 562 12.07 3.39 45.86
C ASN A 562 13.09 2.58 46.70
N GLY A 563 14.37 2.61 46.31
CA GLY A 563 15.44 1.91 47.02
C GLY A 563 15.41 0.38 46.91
N LYS A 564 14.52 -0.18 46.07
CA LYS A 564 14.46 -1.59 45.72
C LYS A 564 14.98 -1.80 44.30
N SER A 565 15.44 -3.01 44.02
CA SER A 565 15.95 -3.39 42.71
C SER A 565 15.44 -4.75 42.26
N ALA A 566 15.33 -4.92 40.94
CA ALA A 566 15.13 -6.18 40.26
C ALA A 566 16.10 -6.25 39.08
N SER A 567 16.59 -7.44 38.75
CA SER A 567 17.57 -7.62 37.68
C SER A 567 17.12 -8.71 36.70
N VAL A 568 17.51 -8.58 35.45
CA VAL A 568 17.25 -9.53 34.38
C VAL A 568 18.53 -9.77 33.57
N PRO A 569 18.90 -11.03 33.28
CA PRO A 569 20.02 -11.33 32.40
C PRO A 569 19.73 -10.87 30.96
N VAL A 570 20.73 -10.25 30.35
CA VAL A 570 20.76 -9.84 28.95
C VAL A 570 21.75 -10.73 28.22
N ASP A 571 21.28 -11.54 27.29
CA ASP A 571 22.11 -12.41 26.46
C ASP A 571 21.93 -12.03 24.99
N LEU A 572 22.91 -11.27 24.49
CA LEU A 572 23.05 -10.83 23.11
C LEU A 572 24.23 -11.54 22.43
N SER A 573 24.63 -12.72 22.92
CA SER A 573 25.69 -13.51 22.29
C SER A 573 25.36 -13.88 20.83
N GLY A 574 24.07 -14.15 20.56
CA GLY A 574 23.53 -14.40 19.23
C GLY A 574 23.07 -13.16 18.45
N PHE A 575 23.25 -11.96 18.99
CA PHE A 575 22.78 -10.72 18.36
C PHE A 575 23.53 -10.45 17.06
N LYS A 576 22.78 -10.20 15.98
CA LYS A 576 23.29 -9.79 14.69
C LYS A 576 22.91 -8.34 14.39
N THR A 577 23.90 -7.53 14.05
CA THR A 577 23.67 -6.16 13.58
C THR A 577 22.94 -6.17 12.24
N GLU A 578 23.32 -7.08 11.34
CA GLU A 578 22.62 -7.32 10.08
C GLU A 578 21.37 -8.18 10.28
N PHE A 579 20.31 -7.82 9.57
CA PHE A 579 19.01 -8.48 9.61
C PHE A 579 18.53 -8.75 8.19
N GLU A 580 18.05 -9.96 7.95
CA GLU A 580 17.35 -10.34 6.72
C GLU A 580 15.85 -10.22 6.93
N ALA A 581 15.19 -9.41 6.10
CA ALA A 581 13.78 -9.13 6.27
C ALA A 581 12.92 -10.20 5.61
N ASN A 582 12.02 -10.82 6.38
CA ASN A 582 11.02 -11.73 5.84
C ASN A 582 9.67 -11.01 5.69
N PHE A 583 9.02 -11.18 4.54
CA PHE A 583 7.77 -10.48 4.26
C PHE A 583 6.66 -10.84 5.25
N ILE A 584 6.44 -12.13 5.53
CA ILE A 584 5.35 -12.60 6.39
C ILE A 584 5.61 -12.20 7.84
N ARG A 585 6.81 -12.46 8.33
CA ARG A 585 7.19 -12.31 9.74
C ARG A 585 7.46 -10.86 10.15
N ASP A 586 8.01 -10.03 9.25
CA ASP A 586 8.55 -8.72 9.62
C ASP A 586 7.85 -7.58 8.84
N VAL A 587 7.70 -7.68 7.53
CA VAL A 587 7.13 -6.59 6.70
C VAL A 587 5.61 -6.48 6.85
N ASN A 588 4.89 -7.60 6.78
CA ASN A 588 3.43 -7.63 6.81
C ASN A 588 2.85 -7.12 8.15
N PRO A 589 3.42 -7.47 9.32
CA PRO A 589 3.01 -6.85 10.58
C PRO A 589 3.25 -5.34 10.60
N VAL A 590 4.37 -4.86 10.04
CA VAL A 590 4.65 -3.42 9.91
C VAL A 590 3.61 -2.74 9.02
N LEU A 591 3.32 -3.27 7.83
CA LEU A 591 2.29 -2.74 6.93
C LEU A 591 0.92 -2.70 7.61
N SER A 592 0.62 -3.71 8.43
CA SER A 592 -0.62 -3.77 9.20
C SER A 592 -0.66 -2.73 10.30
N LYS A 593 0.43 -2.58 11.06
CA LYS A 593 0.53 -1.62 12.16
C LYS A 593 0.45 -0.17 11.66
N LEU A 594 1.05 0.10 10.50
CA LEU A 594 0.95 1.38 9.80
C LEU A 594 -0.43 1.64 9.16
N GLY A 595 -1.33 0.64 9.18
CA GLY A 595 -2.68 0.73 8.61
C GLY A 595 -2.74 0.65 7.08
N CYS A 596 -1.63 0.32 6.40
CA CYS A 596 -1.56 0.29 4.94
C CYS A 596 -2.55 -0.70 4.33
N ASN A 597 -2.68 -1.89 4.92
CA ASN A 597 -3.56 -2.97 4.49
C ASN A 597 -4.90 -3.02 5.26
N ALA A 598 -5.29 -1.92 5.92
CA ALA A 598 -6.57 -1.81 6.62
C ALA A 598 -7.75 -1.66 5.63
N GLY A 599 -8.96 -2.02 6.07
CA GLY A 599 -10.18 -1.93 5.26
C GLY A 599 -10.58 -0.50 4.85
N THR A 600 -10.02 0.50 5.51
CA THR A 600 -10.17 1.94 5.17
C THR A 600 -9.14 2.42 4.14
N CYS A 601 -8.06 1.67 3.91
CA CYS A 601 -6.93 1.99 3.02
C CYS A 601 -6.81 0.95 1.90
N HIS A 602 -5.61 0.42 1.60
CA HIS A 602 -5.40 -0.50 0.48
C HIS A 602 -5.97 -1.90 0.70
N GLY A 603 -6.33 -2.26 1.94
CA GLY A 603 -7.08 -3.47 2.27
C GLY A 603 -8.59 -3.36 2.04
N ALA A 604 -9.08 -2.21 1.56
CA ALA A 604 -10.47 -2.04 1.15
C ALA A 604 -10.84 -3.01 0.02
N LYS A 605 -12.14 -3.31 -0.12
CA LYS A 605 -12.67 -4.22 -1.16
C LYS A 605 -12.12 -3.91 -2.56
N ASP A 606 -12.05 -2.63 -2.91
CA ASP A 606 -11.59 -2.17 -4.23
C ASP A 606 -10.17 -1.58 -4.20
N GLY A 607 -9.49 -1.62 -3.04
CA GLY A 607 -8.22 -0.91 -2.80
C GLY A 607 -8.38 0.61 -2.84
N LYS A 608 -7.31 1.32 -3.21
CA LYS A 608 -7.29 2.78 -3.40
C LYS A 608 -6.48 3.13 -4.65
N ASN A 609 -7.04 3.96 -5.53
CA ASN A 609 -6.38 4.49 -6.73
C ASN A 609 -5.66 3.39 -7.56
N GLY A 610 -6.35 2.27 -7.77
CA GLY A 610 -5.83 1.15 -8.56
C GLY A 610 -4.79 0.27 -7.86
N PHE A 611 -4.44 0.54 -6.59
CA PHE A 611 -3.55 -0.29 -5.77
C PHE A 611 -4.31 -0.94 -4.61
N LYS A 612 -4.16 -2.26 -4.48
CA LYS A 612 -4.89 -3.08 -3.51
C LYS A 612 -3.95 -4.05 -2.83
N LEU A 613 -4.14 -4.18 -1.52
CA LEU A 613 -3.56 -5.21 -0.67
C LEU A 613 -4.70 -6.08 -0.12
N SER A 614 -4.35 -7.26 0.36
CA SER A 614 -5.22 -8.16 1.10
C SER A 614 -5.60 -7.51 2.43
N LEU A 615 -6.85 -7.69 2.85
CA LEU A 615 -7.34 -7.11 4.09
C LEU A 615 -6.53 -7.68 5.26
N ARG A 616 -5.85 -6.80 6.01
CA ARG A 616 -5.00 -7.16 7.17
C ARG A 616 -3.86 -8.14 6.83
N GLY A 617 -3.46 -8.24 5.56
CA GLY A 617 -2.30 -9.04 5.17
C GLY A 617 -2.56 -10.56 5.15
N TYR A 618 -3.82 -10.98 4.94
CA TYR A 618 -4.21 -12.39 4.92
C TYR A 618 -3.76 -13.19 3.69
N ASP A 619 -3.36 -12.52 2.61
CA ASP A 619 -2.80 -13.15 1.41
C ASP A 619 -1.44 -12.54 1.04
N PRO A 620 -0.34 -13.04 1.64
CA PRO A 620 1.00 -12.52 1.39
C PRO A 620 1.46 -12.62 -0.07
N LEU A 621 0.99 -13.63 -0.81
CA LEU A 621 1.36 -13.79 -2.22
C LEU A 621 0.70 -12.70 -3.06
N PHE A 622 -0.59 -12.42 -2.82
CA PHE A 622 -1.27 -11.31 -3.45
C PHE A 622 -0.59 -9.96 -3.12
N ASP A 623 -0.21 -9.75 -1.87
CA ASP A 623 0.41 -8.51 -1.41
C ASP A 623 1.79 -8.26 -2.02
N VAL A 624 2.65 -9.28 -2.03
CA VAL A 624 3.98 -9.17 -2.64
C VAL A 624 3.87 -8.92 -4.16
N ARG A 625 2.97 -9.61 -4.87
CA ARG A 625 2.73 -9.34 -6.30
C ARG A 625 2.28 -7.90 -6.56
N ALA A 626 1.38 -7.38 -5.73
CA ALA A 626 0.88 -6.01 -5.86
C ALA A 626 1.98 -4.96 -5.60
N LEU A 627 2.98 -5.28 -4.78
CA LEU A 627 4.12 -4.40 -4.49
C LEU A 627 5.27 -4.54 -5.50
N ALA A 628 5.66 -5.77 -5.84
CA ALA A 628 6.89 -6.07 -6.56
C ALA A 628 6.70 -6.31 -8.08
N ASP A 629 5.53 -6.80 -8.52
CA ASP A 629 5.32 -7.17 -9.93
C ASP A 629 4.44 -6.14 -10.68
N ASP A 630 3.41 -5.61 -10.00
CA ASP A 630 2.41 -4.75 -10.64
C ASP A 630 3.02 -3.48 -11.26
N HIS A 631 2.67 -3.22 -12.53
CA HIS A 631 3.24 -2.15 -13.36
C HIS A 631 4.78 -2.11 -13.37
N ALA A 632 5.42 -3.26 -13.65
CA ALA A 632 6.87 -3.40 -13.73
C ALA A 632 7.58 -2.87 -12.47
N ALA A 633 7.18 -3.41 -11.31
CA ALA A 633 7.72 -3.07 -10.00
C ALA A 633 7.57 -1.59 -9.59
N ARG A 634 6.52 -0.90 -10.02
CA ARG A 634 6.39 0.56 -9.78
C ARG A 634 6.44 0.97 -8.29
N ARG A 635 6.13 0.08 -7.34
CA ARG A 635 6.10 0.40 -5.91
C ARG A 635 7.42 0.14 -5.20
N VAL A 636 8.27 -0.69 -5.79
CA VAL A 636 9.52 -1.18 -5.21
C VAL A 636 10.67 -0.96 -6.19
N ASN A 637 11.72 -0.30 -5.73
CA ASN A 637 12.94 -0.09 -6.51
C ASN A 637 14.09 -0.86 -5.87
N LEU A 638 14.50 -1.96 -6.51
CA LEU A 638 15.56 -2.80 -5.97
C LEU A 638 16.95 -2.15 -6.14
N ALA A 639 17.15 -1.33 -7.16
CA ALA A 639 18.42 -0.65 -7.45
C ALA A 639 18.67 0.52 -6.48
N SER A 640 17.61 1.22 -6.11
CA SER A 640 17.60 2.30 -5.12
C SER A 640 16.41 2.13 -4.14
N PRO A 641 16.56 1.33 -3.07
CA PRO A 641 15.47 1.03 -2.13
C PRO A 641 14.76 2.26 -1.57
N ASP A 642 15.51 3.31 -1.24
CA ASP A 642 14.98 4.54 -0.62
C ASP A 642 14.06 5.35 -1.55
N GLU A 643 14.21 5.18 -2.86
CA GLU A 643 13.36 5.76 -3.92
C GLU A 643 12.15 4.88 -4.25
N SER A 644 11.93 3.78 -3.51
CA SER A 644 10.73 2.97 -3.68
C SER A 644 9.49 3.79 -3.34
N LEU A 645 8.53 3.87 -4.26
CA LEU A 645 7.30 4.64 -4.08
C LEU A 645 6.54 4.26 -2.79
N MET A 646 6.58 2.99 -2.36
CA MET A 646 5.98 2.59 -1.09
C MET A 646 6.62 3.28 0.12
N LEU A 647 7.94 3.47 0.11
CA LEU A 647 8.68 4.17 1.17
C LEU A 647 8.47 5.68 1.06
N LEU A 648 8.48 6.23 -0.15
CA LEU A 648 8.24 7.65 -0.39
C LEU A 648 6.82 8.08 0.06
N LYS A 649 5.80 7.25 -0.20
CA LYS A 649 4.42 7.49 0.31
C LYS A 649 4.34 7.32 1.82
N ALA A 650 5.00 6.32 2.39
CA ALA A 650 4.97 6.07 3.83
C ALA A 650 5.65 7.21 4.63
N THR A 651 6.73 7.78 4.09
CA THR A 651 7.47 8.90 4.70
C THR A 651 6.87 10.28 4.41
N GLY A 652 5.86 10.37 3.55
CA GLY A 652 5.28 11.65 3.13
C GLY A 652 6.15 12.44 2.15
N ALA A 653 7.25 11.86 1.65
CA ALA A 653 8.08 12.40 0.57
C ALA A 653 7.29 12.57 -0.74
N VAL A 654 6.37 11.63 -1.00
CA VAL A 654 5.39 11.75 -2.09
C VAL A 654 4.00 11.91 -1.47
N PRO A 655 3.17 12.85 -1.97
CA PRO A 655 1.81 13.07 -1.49
C PRO A 655 0.98 11.80 -1.35
N HIS A 656 0.37 11.59 -0.20
CA HIS A 656 -0.39 10.38 0.13
C HIS A 656 -1.63 10.75 0.93
N GLU A 657 -2.81 10.36 0.44
CA GLU A 657 -4.08 10.64 1.13
C GLU A 657 -4.16 10.01 2.53
N GLY A 658 -3.46 8.88 2.73
CA GLY A 658 -3.32 8.28 4.06
C GLY A 658 -2.41 9.07 5.01
N GLY A 659 -1.84 10.19 4.58
CA GLY A 659 -0.85 10.95 5.33
C GLY A 659 0.49 10.23 5.46
N GLN A 660 1.39 10.84 6.22
CA GLN A 660 2.66 10.24 6.62
C GLN A 660 2.38 9.11 7.62
N ARG A 661 2.88 7.92 7.32
CA ARG A 661 2.72 6.73 8.19
C ARG A 661 3.99 6.43 8.99
N THR A 662 5.14 6.85 8.51
CA THR A 662 6.43 6.61 9.15
C THR A 662 7.47 7.68 8.77
N THR A 663 8.70 7.55 9.24
CA THR A 663 9.85 8.40 8.88
C THR A 663 11.05 7.54 8.52
N MET A 664 12.05 8.12 7.85
CA MET A 664 13.28 7.41 7.44
C MET A 664 14.09 6.88 8.63
N ASP A 665 13.95 7.54 9.77
CA ASP A 665 14.58 7.23 11.04
C ASP A 665 13.71 6.30 11.93
N SER A 666 12.76 5.57 11.34
CA SER A 666 12.00 4.55 12.05
C SER A 666 12.49 3.13 11.77
N GLU A 667 12.32 2.23 12.75
CA GLU A 667 12.57 0.79 12.57
C GLU A 667 11.64 0.18 11.50
N TYR A 668 10.40 0.67 11.40
CA TYR A 668 9.43 0.23 10.40
C TYR A 668 9.89 0.55 8.97
N TYR A 669 10.46 1.73 8.76
CA TYR A 669 11.09 2.08 7.50
C TYR A 669 12.28 1.16 7.21
N ALA A 670 13.15 0.95 8.19
CA ALA A 670 14.33 0.08 8.05
C ALA A 670 13.95 -1.36 7.67
N ILE A 671 12.88 -1.93 8.25
CA ILE A 671 12.38 -3.27 7.91
C ILE A 671 11.89 -3.33 6.46
N MET A 672 11.01 -2.40 6.05
CA MET A 672 10.49 -2.36 4.69
C MET A 672 11.60 -2.14 3.65
N ARG A 673 12.49 -1.19 3.93
CA ARG A 673 13.66 -0.88 3.10
C ARG A 673 14.58 -2.08 2.98
N ARG A 674 14.85 -2.79 4.08
CA ARG A 674 15.70 -3.97 4.06
C ARG A 674 15.10 -5.08 3.22
N TRP A 675 13.79 -5.32 3.32
CA TRP A 675 13.10 -6.29 2.46
C TRP A 675 13.22 -5.94 0.97
N ILE A 676 13.09 -4.67 0.63
CA ILE A 676 13.31 -4.19 -0.74
C ILE A 676 14.76 -4.45 -1.17
N ALA A 677 15.73 -4.08 -0.33
CA ALA A 677 17.14 -4.35 -0.59
C ALA A 677 17.43 -5.86 -0.69
N ASP A 678 16.71 -6.72 0.01
CA ASP A 678 16.86 -8.18 -0.07
C ASP A 678 16.16 -8.79 -1.32
N GLY A 679 15.60 -7.95 -2.19
CA GLY A 679 15.00 -8.38 -3.47
C GLY A 679 13.48 -8.40 -3.48
N ALA A 680 12.82 -7.96 -2.41
CA ALA A 680 11.37 -7.86 -2.28
C ALA A 680 10.61 -9.16 -2.57
N MET A 681 11.18 -10.30 -2.18
CA MET A 681 10.61 -11.62 -2.44
C MET A 681 9.71 -12.09 -1.31
N LEU A 682 8.75 -12.97 -1.64
CA LEU A 682 8.02 -13.75 -0.66
C LEU A 682 8.81 -15.02 -0.33
N THR A 683 9.29 -15.12 0.90
CA THR A 683 9.93 -16.34 1.43
C THR A 683 9.06 -16.95 2.52
N THR A 684 9.04 -18.28 2.59
CA THR A 684 8.30 -19.00 3.63
C THR A 684 8.92 -18.71 5.00
N SER A 685 8.08 -18.44 5.99
CA SER A 685 8.48 -18.33 7.39
C SER A 685 7.62 -19.24 8.27
N PRO A 686 8.14 -19.65 9.44
CA PRO A 686 7.32 -20.18 10.52
C PRO A 686 6.18 -19.20 10.84
N LYS A 687 4.97 -19.73 11.00
CA LYS A 687 3.80 -18.93 11.38
C LYS A 687 3.66 -18.87 12.90
N VAL A 688 3.01 -17.82 13.39
CA VAL A 688 2.58 -17.74 14.79
C VAL A 688 1.52 -18.81 15.06
N THR A 689 1.73 -19.58 16.14
CA THR A 689 0.81 -20.63 16.60
C THR A 689 -0.01 -20.20 17.82
N ARG A 690 0.50 -19.27 18.64
CA ARG A 690 -0.25 -18.66 19.74
C ARG A 690 0.35 -17.31 20.16
N LEU A 691 -0.46 -16.52 20.85
CA LEU A 691 -0.03 -15.30 21.54
C LEU A 691 -0.16 -15.48 23.06
N GLU A 692 0.72 -14.82 23.81
CA GLU A 692 0.59 -14.61 25.25
C GLU A 692 0.50 -13.12 25.57
N VAL A 693 -0.35 -12.78 26.55
CA VAL A 693 -0.53 -11.41 27.03
C VAL A 693 -0.09 -11.34 28.48
N PHE A 694 0.79 -10.38 28.76
CA PHE A 694 1.29 -10.09 30.10
C PHE A 694 1.00 -8.64 30.50
N PRO A 695 0.73 -8.37 31.79
CA PRO A 695 0.52 -9.37 32.84
C PRO A 695 -0.81 -10.13 32.68
N THR A 696 -0.88 -11.31 33.28
CA THR A 696 -2.12 -12.11 33.30
C THR A 696 -3.02 -11.64 34.45
N ASN A 697 -4.28 -11.33 34.14
CA ASN A 697 -5.29 -10.80 35.06
C ASN A 697 -4.83 -9.65 35.96
N PRO A 698 -4.29 -8.53 35.41
CA PRO A 698 -3.81 -7.42 36.23
C PRO A 698 -4.92 -6.79 37.06
N VAL A 699 -4.57 -6.38 38.28
CA VAL A 699 -5.45 -5.66 39.19
C VAL A 699 -4.88 -4.27 39.46
N VAL A 700 -5.52 -3.25 38.88
CA VAL A 700 -5.19 -1.85 39.11
C VAL A 700 -6.02 -1.31 40.27
N GLN A 701 -5.32 -0.82 41.30
CA GLN A 701 -5.96 -0.44 42.57
C GLN A 701 -6.70 0.89 42.48
N GLN A 702 -6.11 1.88 41.79
CA GLN A 702 -6.63 3.24 41.71
C GLN A 702 -7.11 3.59 40.30
N ILE A 703 -8.23 4.29 40.21
CA ILE A 703 -8.72 4.83 38.94
C ILE A 703 -7.75 5.93 38.48
N GLY A 704 -7.42 5.96 37.19
CA GLY A 704 -6.45 6.89 36.61
C GLY A 704 -5.04 6.32 36.53
N SER A 705 -4.72 5.26 37.29
CA SER A 705 -3.45 4.54 37.14
C SER A 705 -3.40 3.79 35.82
N ARG A 706 -2.17 3.54 35.34
CA ARG A 706 -1.91 2.89 34.06
C ARG A 706 -1.29 1.50 34.21
N GLN A 707 -1.48 0.67 33.20
CA GLN A 707 -0.92 -0.67 33.11
C GLN A 707 -0.25 -0.88 31.76
N GLN A 708 1.05 -1.14 31.76
CA GLN A 708 1.81 -1.56 30.59
C GLN A 708 1.49 -3.02 30.27
N MET A 709 1.25 -3.31 29.00
CA MET A 709 1.06 -4.65 28.48
C MET A 709 2.29 -5.09 27.68
N ARG A 710 2.49 -6.40 27.61
CA ARG A 710 3.49 -7.07 26.78
C ARG A 710 2.85 -8.24 26.04
N ILE A 711 3.13 -8.37 24.76
CA ILE A 711 2.61 -9.43 23.89
C ILE A 711 3.77 -10.28 23.37
N VAL A 712 3.69 -11.59 23.56
CA VAL A 712 4.68 -12.55 23.05
C VAL A 712 4.03 -13.45 22.02
N ALA A 713 4.63 -13.54 20.83
CA ALA A 713 4.23 -14.49 19.81
C ALA A 713 5.13 -15.74 19.87
N HIS A 714 4.51 -16.92 19.83
CA HIS A 714 5.23 -18.18 19.71
C HIS A 714 5.04 -18.72 18.29
N TYR A 715 6.15 -19.11 17.66
CA TYR A 715 6.21 -19.57 16.29
C TYR A 715 6.28 -21.10 16.22
N ALA A 716 5.89 -21.66 15.08
CA ALA A 716 5.85 -23.10 14.84
C ALA A 716 7.22 -23.81 14.95
N ASP A 717 8.32 -23.06 14.83
CA ASP A 717 9.70 -23.54 14.99
C ASP A 717 10.18 -23.52 16.46
N GLY A 718 9.31 -23.11 17.40
CA GLY A 718 9.61 -23.02 18.83
C GLY A 718 10.20 -21.68 19.25
N ILE A 719 10.50 -20.76 18.32
CA ILE A 719 11.00 -19.44 18.66
C ILE A 719 9.88 -18.59 19.25
N SER A 720 10.21 -17.72 20.19
CA SER A 720 9.27 -16.73 20.75
C SER A 720 9.84 -15.33 20.63
N ARG A 721 9.01 -14.38 20.23
CA ARG A 721 9.41 -12.98 20.02
C ARG A 721 8.44 -12.07 20.77
N ASP A 722 8.97 -11.01 21.32
CA ASP A 722 8.16 -9.90 21.79
C ASP A 722 7.64 -9.15 20.56
N VAL A 723 6.32 -9.02 20.45
CA VAL A 723 5.64 -8.37 19.33
C VAL A 723 4.75 -7.22 19.82
N THR A 724 5.04 -6.70 21.01
CA THR A 724 4.20 -5.67 21.66
C THR A 724 4.03 -4.44 20.78
N SER A 725 5.08 -4.01 20.07
CA SER A 725 5.04 -2.81 19.24
C SER A 725 4.17 -2.99 17.97
N GLU A 726 4.13 -4.20 17.42
CA GLU A 726 3.44 -4.54 16.17
C GLU A 726 2.04 -5.12 16.41
N ALA A 727 1.77 -5.64 17.61
CA ALA A 727 0.47 -6.15 17.99
C ALA A 727 -0.57 -5.02 18.13
N PHE A 728 -1.83 -5.36 17.85
CA PHE A 728 -2.98 -4.54 18.20
C PHE A 728 -3.42 -4.91 19.61
N ILE A 729 -3.56 -3.92 20.49
CA ILE A 729 -3.95 -4.10 21.89
C ILE A 729 -5.14 -3.18 22.14
N GLU A 730 -6.30 -3.76 22.45
CA GLU A 730 -7.57 -3.05 22.54
C GLU A 730 -8.33 -3.45 23.81
N SER A 731 -9.10 -2.52 24.37
CA SER A 731 -10.02 -2.82 25.46
C SER A 731 -11.39 -3.19 24.91
N GLY A 732 -11.92 -4.34 25.32
CA GLY A 732 -13.30 -4.73 24.99
C GLY A 732 -14.35 -4.02 25.85
N ASN A 733 -13.96 -3.18 26.81
CA ASN A 733 -14.86 -2.30 27.55
C ASN A 733 -14.20 -0.92 27.74
N THR A 734 -14.41 -0.04 26.77
CA THR A 734 -13.80 1.30 26.72
C THR A 734 -14.24 2.23 27.83
N ASP A 735 -15.38 1.96 28.48
CA ASP A 735 -15.80 2.75 29.64
C ASP A 735 -14.92 2.46 30.87
N VAL A 736 -14.35 1.24 30.97
CA VAL A 736 -13.51 0.81 32.11
C VAL A 736 -12.06 1.19 31.88
N ALA A 737 -11.55 0.91 30.69
CA ALA A 737 -10.17 1.21 30.34
C ALA A 737 -10.01 1.41 28.83
N THR A 738 -9.05 2.23 28.44
CA THR A 738 -8.66 2.45 27.04
C THR A 738 -7.21 2.04 26.83
N ALA A 739 -6.87 1.56 25.64
CA ALA A 739 -5.52 1.19 25.26
C ALA A 739 -4.97 2.21 24.26
N ASP A 740 -3.71 2.60 24.41
CA ASP A 740 -3.01 3.32 23.37
C ASP A 740 -2.35 2.38 22.35
N GLU A 741 -1.81 2.94 21.27
CA GLU A 741 -1.22 2.17 20.16
C GLU A 741 -0.02 1.32 20.56
N ARG A 742 0.57 1.50 21.73
CA ARG A 742 1.77 0.77 22.20
C ARG A 742 1.50 -0.08 23.44
N GLY A 743 0.23 -0.37 23.72
CA GLY A 743 -0.15 -1.30 24.78
C GLY A 743 -0.09 -0.71 26.19
N LEU A 744 -0.17 0.62 26.34
CA LEU A 744 -0.39 1.25 27.64
C LEU A 744 -1.90 1.39 27.89
N ILE A 745 -2.39 0.75 28.94
CA ILE A 745 -3.80 0.80 29.32
C ILE A 745 -4.01 1.92 30.35
N SER A 746 -4.98 2.79 30.09
CA SER A 746 -5.42 3.85 31.00
C SER A 746 -6.75 3.45 31.65
N THR A 747 -6.82 3.47 32.99
CA THR A 747 -8.04 3.10 33.72
C THR A 747 -8.94 4.31 33.94
N LEU A 748 -10.24 4.16 33.66
CA LEU A 748 -11.20 5.27 33.65
C LEU A 748 -12.26 5.14 34.74
N ARG A 749 -12.71 3.91 35.05
CA ARG A 749 -13.65 3.65 36.14
C ARG A 749 -13.44 2.26 36.72
N ARG A 750 -14.04 2.03 37.89
CA ARG A 750 -14.11 0.72 38.53
C ARG A 750 -14.86 -0.29 37.65
N GLY A 751 -14.30 -1.48 37.46
CA GLY A 751 -14.89 -2.53 36.64
C GLY A 751 -13.86 -3.54 36.14
N GLU A 752 -14.30 -4.40 35.21
CA GLU A 752 -13.42 -5.31 34.48
C GLU A 752 -13.46 -5.00 32.98
N ALA A 753 -12.31 -5.07 32.32
CA ALA A 753 -12.17 -4.92 30.88
C ALA A 753 -11.33 -6.08 30.32
N PRO A 754 -11.84 -6.85 29.33
CA PRO A 754 -10.99 -7.77 28.59
C PRO A 754 -10.03 -6.94 27.72
N ILE A 755 -8.74 -7.17 27.88
CA ILE A 755 -7.69 -6.58 27.05
C ILE A 755 -7.34 -7.60 25.98
N LEU A 756 -7.67 -7.29 24.73
CA LEU A 756 -7.54 -8.14 23.56
C LEU A 756 -6.26 -7.79 22.81
N ALA A 757 -5.48 -8.81 22.48
CA ALA A 757 -4.27 -8.70 21.66
C ALA A 757 -4.45 -9.45 20.33
N ARG A 758 -4.04 -8.84 19.22
CA ARG A 758 -4.05 -9.46 17.89
C ARG A 758 -2.73 -9.24 17.15
N TYR A 759 -2.21 -10.30 16.56
CA TYR A 759 -0.98 -10.29 15.74
C TYR A 759 -0.99 -11.50 14.79
N GLU A 760 -0.66 -11.30 13.51
CA GLU A 760 -0.67 -12.35 12.45
C GLU A 760 -1.93 -13.24 12.46
N GLY A 761 -3.12 -12.65 12.60
CA GLY A 761 -4.40 -13.39 12.62
C GLY A 761 -4.65 -14.23 13.88
N ASN A 762 -3.73 -14.23 14.84
CA ASN A 762 -3.88 -14.86 16.14
C ASN A 762 -4.42 -13.86 17.18
N TYR A 763 -5.08 -14.40 18.21
CA TYR A 763 -5.73 -13.62 19.26
C TYR A 763 -5.37 -14.16 20.64
N ALA A 764 -5.20 -13.27 21.61
CA ALA A 764 -5.13 -13.61 23.03
C ALA A 764 -5.78 -12.51 23.86
N ALA A 765 -6.15 -12.84 25.11
CA ALA A 765 -6.84 -11.90 25.98
C ALA A 765 -6.43 -12.08 27.44
N THR A 766 -6.54 -11.00 28.22
CA THR A 766 -6.38 -11.00 29.68
C THR A 766 -7.44 -10.09 30.30
N THR A 767 -7.89 -10.37 31.52
CA THR A 767 -8.91 -9.53 32.18
C THR A 767 -8.24 -8.50 33.07
N LEU A 768 -8.30 -7.22 32.69
CA LEU A 768 -7.92 -6.11 33.56
C LEU A 768 -9.02 -5.84 34.57
N THR A 769 -8.67 -5.77 35.85
CA THR A 769 -9.57 -5.41 36.94
C THR A 769 -9.19 -4.05 37.50
N VAL A 770 -10.14 -3.11 37.57
CA VAL A 770 -9.96 -1.79 38.20
C VAL A 770 -10.77 -1.76 39.48
N MET A 771 -10.09 -1.69 40.63
CA MET A 771 -10.72 -1.80 41.95
C MET A 771 -11.37 -0.51 42.43
N GLY A 772 -10.72 0.64 42.26
CA GLY A 772 -11.21 1.95 42.71
C GLY A 772 -11.38 2.07 44.24
N ASP A 773 -12.23 3.00 44.66
CA ASP A 773 -12.57 3.18 46.08
C ASP A 773 -13.38 2.00 46.63
N ARG A 774 -12.97 1.56 47.82
CA ARG A 774 -13.46 0.37 48.53
C ARG A 774 -13.73 0.67 50.01
N ALA A 775 -13.73 1.96 50.40
CA ALA A 775 -14.04 2.36 51.75
C ALA A 775 -15.43 1.85 52.17
N GLY A 776 -15.52 1.29 53.38
CA GLY A 776 -16.77 0.76 53.92
C GLY A 776 -17.20 -0.63 53.43
N PHE A 777 -16.39 -1.31 52.59
CA PHE A 777 -16.70 -2.69 52.22
C PHE A 777 -16.45 -3.67 53.38
N ALA A 778 -17.53 -4.36 53.79
CA ALA A 778 -17.49 -5.54 54.64
C ALA A 778 -18.35 -6.61 53.99
N TRP A 779 -17.76 -7.76 53.64
CA TRP A 779 -18.49 -8.80 52.92
C TRP A 779 -19.68 -9.32 53.75
N VAL A 780 -20.86 -9.28 53.15
CA VAL A 780 -22.07 -9.92 53.66
C VAL A 780 -22.47 -10.96 52.63
N GLU A 781 -22.48 -12.22 53.04
CA GLU A 781 -22.80 -13.32 52.13
C GLU A 781 -24.28 -13.25 51.71
N PRO A 782 -24.58 -13.06 50.42
CA PRO A 782 -25.95 -12.96 49.95
C PRO A 782 -26.62 -14.35 49.95
N PRO A 783 -27.96 -14.41 50.00
CA PRO A 783 -28.68 -15.66 49.80
C PRO A 783 -28.35 -16.29 48.44
N VAL A 784 -28.05 -17.60 48.44
CA VAL A 784 -27.78 -18.38 47.24
C VAL A 784 -28.99 -19.25 46.91
N ASN A 785 -29.58 -19.06 45.72
CA ASN A 785 -30.74 -19.84 45.27
C ASN A 785 -30.39 -20.81 44.14
N ASN A 786 -29.31 -20.57 43.42
CA ASN A 786 -28.83 -21.37 42.30
C ASN A 786 -27.31 -21.19 42.10
N ARG A 787 -26.72 -21.97 41.19
CA ARG A 787 -25.26 -21.92 40.90
C ARG A 787 -24.79 -20.58 40.35
N ILE A 788 -25.64 -19.84 39.65
CA ILE A 788 -25.28 -18.51 39.13
C ILE A 788 -25.10 -17.53 40.29
N ASP A 789 -25.98 -17.59 41.31
CA ASP A 789 -25.86 -16.74 42.50
C ASP A 789 -24.52 -16.96 43.21
N GLU A 790 -24.03 -18.20 43.29
CA GLU A 790 -22.70 -18.52 43.85
C GLU A 790 -21.58 -17.82 43.06
N LEU A 791 -21.64 -17.88 41.73
CA LEU A 791 -20.64 -17.28 40.85
C LEU A 791 -20.69 -15.74 40.91
N VAL A 792 -21.90 -15.18 40.99
CA VAL A 792 -22.13 -13.74 41.12
C VAL A 792 -21.66 -13.24 42.48
N ALA A 793 -22.00 -13.94 43.58
CA ALA A 793 -21.55 -13.62 44.92
C ALA A 793 -20.02 -13.70 45.03
N ALA A 794 -19.41 -14.77 44.52
CA ALA A 794 -17.94 -14.89 44.46
C ALA A 794 -17.30 -13.73 43.68
N LYS A 795 -17.92 -13.30 42.57
CA LYS A 795 -17.45 -12.14 41.79
C LYS A 795 -17.62 -10.83 42.57
N TRP A 796 -18.76 -10.60 43.21
CA TRP A 796 -18.98 -9.42 44.05
C TRP A 796 -17.99 -9.34 45.20
N GLN A 797 -17.76 -10.46 45.90
CA GLN A 797 -16.78 -10.53 46.97
C GLN A 797 -15.38 -10.20 46.46
N ARG A 798 -14.96 -10.81 45.33
CA ARG A 798 -13.67 -10.52 44.69
C ARG A 798 -13.54 -9.05 44.30
N MET A 799 -14.59 -8.48 43.72
CA MET A 799 -14.64 -7.09 43.28
C MET A 799 -14.89 -6.10 44.41
N LYS A 800 -15.07 -6.57 45.65
CA LYS A 800 -15.48 -5.80 46.84
C LYS A 800 -16.76 -4.97 46.63
N ILE A 801 -17.75 -5.55 45.94
CA ILE A 801 -19.06 -4.96 45.66
C ILE A 801 -20.05 -5.51 46.68
N LEU A 802 -20.82 -4.62 47.33
CA LEU A 802 -21.94 -5.04 48.17
C LEU A 802 -23.15 -5.34 47.26
N PRO A 803 -23.85 -6.47 47.48
CA PRO A 803 -25.10 -6.71 46.80
C PRO A 803 -26.09 -5.59 47.12
N SER A 804 -26.82 -5.11 46.13
CA SER A 804 -27.95 -4.20 46.35
C SER A 804 -29.12 -4.94 46.98
N ASP A 805 -30.00 -4.21 47.66
CA ASP A 805 -31.24 -4.76 48.18
C ASP A 805 -32.09 -5.37 47.05
N LEU A 806 -32.86 -6.41 47.39
CA LEU A 806 -33.82 -6.99 46.46
C LEU A 806 -34.87 -5.95 46.08
N CYS A 807 -35.17 -5.89 44.78
CA CYS A 807 -36.23 -5.02 44.28
C CYS A 807 -37.61 -5.43 44.83
N THR A 808 -38.53 -4.47 44.89
CA THR A 808 -39.93 -4.73 45.27
C THR A 808 -40.63 -5.61 44.24
N ASP A 809 -41.73 -6.26 44.61
CA ASP A 809 -42.48 -7.11 43.67
C ASP A 809 -43.05 -6.32 42.48
N ALA A 810 -43.42 -5.05 42.68
CA ALA A 810 -43.89 -4.18 41.61
C ALA A 810 -42.78 -3.85 40.61
N GLU A 811 -41.55 -3.63 41.09
CA GLU A 811 -40.39 -3.43 40.23
C GLU A 811 -39.99 -4.73 39.53
N PHE A 812 -40.04 -5.85 40.26
CA PHE A 812 -39.67 -7.16 39.73
C PHE A 812 -40.53 -7.55 38.53
N ILE A 813 -41.87 -7.54 38.65
CA ILE A 813 -42.76 -7.91 37.53
C ILE A 813 -42.54 -7.01 36.32
N ARG A 814 -42.31 -5.72 36.53
CA ARG A 814 -42.05 -4.79 35.42
C ARG A 814 -40.74 -5.10 34.71
N ARG A 815 -39.65 -5.30 35.46
CA ARG A 815 -38.31 -5.57 34.90
C ARG A 815 -38.28 -6.92 34.19
N VAL A 816 -38.74 -7.98 34.86
CA VAL A 816 -38.66 -9.34 34.31
C VAL A 816 -39.54 -9.53 33.07
N SER A 817 -40.70 -8.87 32.99
CA SER A 817 -41.52 -8.86 31.77
C SER A 817 -40.79 -8.16 30.62
N LEU A 818 -40.24 -6.97 30.85
CA LEU A 818 -39.47 -6.26 29.81
C LEU A 818 -38.24 -7.05 29.36
N ASP A 819 -37.49 -7.64 30.29
CA ASP A 819 -36.26 -8.38 29.98
C ASP A 819 -36.53 -9.69 29.21
N LEU A 820 -37.64 -10.37 29.51
CA LEU A 820 -37.97 -11.66 28.88
C LEU A 820 -38.77 -11.48 27.59
N THR A 821 -39.74 -10.57 27.54
CA THR A 821 -40.69 -10.46 26.41
C THR A 821 -40.57 -9.16 25.62
N GLY A 822 -39.72 -8.21 26.05
CA GLY A 822 -39.63 -6.88 25.43
C GLY A 822 -40.85 -5.99 25.66
N LEU A 823 -41.84 -6.44 26.46
CA LEU A 823 -43.11 -5.75 26.67
C LEU A 823 -43.39 -5.51 28.17
N PRO A 824 -44.04 -4.39 28.54
CA PRO A 824 -44.46 -4.16 29.91
C PRO A 824 -45.64 -5.08 30.28
N PRO A 825 -45.77 -5.48 31.56
CA PRO A 825 -46.92 -6.27 32.02
C PRO A 825 -48.20 -5.43 31.98
N THR A 826 -49.35 -6.07 31.77
CA THR A 826 -50.64 -5.37 31.82
C THR A 826 -51.00 -4.97 33.26
N ALA A 827 -51.83 -3.93 33.42
CA ALA A 827 -52.28 -3.49 34.74
C ALA A 827 -53.02 -4.59 35.53
N LYS A 828 -53.67 -5.53 34.83
CA LYS A 828 -54.33 -6.68 35.45
C LYS A 828 -53.30 -7.65 36.01
N GLU A 829 -52.29 -8.03 35.22
CA GLU A 829 -51.23 -8.95 35.65
C GLU A 829 -50.43 -8.41 36.83
N VAL A 830 -50.17 -7.09 36.85
CA VAL A 830 -49.50 -6.44 37.98
C VAL A 830 -50.33 -6.59 39.27
N ARG A 831 -51.64 -6.30 39.24
CA ARG A 831 -52.49 -6.45 40.43
C ARG A 831 -52.56 -7.90 40.89
N GLU A 832 -52.78 -8.84 39.97
CA GLU A 832 -52.85 -10.27 40.27
C GLU A 832 -51.53 -10.79 40.87
N PHE A 833 -50.38 -10.32 40.40
CA PHE A 833 -49.08 -10.69 40.95
C PHE A 833 -48.83 -10.11 42.35
N LEU A 834 -49.23 -8.86 42.58
CA LEU A 834 -49.07 -8.18 43.87
C LEU A 834 -50.01 -8.74 44.95
N GLU A 835 -51.22 -9.13 44.57
CA GLU A 835 -52.22 -9.73 45.46
C GLU A 835 -51.99 -11.23 45.72
N ASN A 836 -51.05 -11.86 45.00
CA ASN A 836 -50.76 -13.28 45.15
C ASN A 836 -50.17 -13.60 46.54
N PRO A 837 -50.83 -14.45 47.36
CA PRO A 837 -50.43 -14.70 48.75
C PRO A 837 -49.28 -15.71 48.88
N ARG A 838 -48.79 -16.31 47.78
CA ARG A 838 -47.61 -17.19 47.81
C ARG A 838 -46.39 -16.42 48.32
N ASP A 839 -45.45 -17.17 48.89
CA ASP A 839 -44.16 -16.60 49.25
C ASP A 839 -43.48 -15.97 48.03
N GLN A 840 -42.61 -14.99 48.29
CA GLN A 840 -42.02 -14.15 47.25
C GLN A 840 -41.30 -14.96 46.18
N ARG A 841 -40.57 -16.02 46.54
CA ARG A 841 -39.80 -16.81 45.60
C ARG A 841 -40.73 -17.63 44.70
N SER A 842 -41.65 -18.40 45.30
CA SER A 842 -42.56 -19.26 44.55
C SER A 842 -43.41 -18.49 43.54
N LYS A 843 -43.84 -17.26 43.86
CA LYS A 843 -44.59 -16.44 42.89
C LYS A 843 -43.71 -15.85 41.79
N ARG A 844 -42.46 -15.45 42.10
CA ARG A 844 -41.50 -14.93 41.11
C ARG A 844 -41.06 -16.02 40.13
N ASP A 845 -40.74 -17.21 40.62
CA ASP A 845 -40.36 -18.37 39.80
C ASP A 845 -41.51 -18.77 38.87
N ALA A 846 -42.75 -18.84 39.39
CA ALA A 846 -43.93 -19.12 38.56
C ALA A 846 -44.20 -18.05 37.50
N LEU A 847 -43.90 -16.78 37.78
CA LEU A 847 -44.01 -15.69 36.79
C LEU A 847 -42.94 -15.84 35.70
N ILE A 848 -41.68 -16.11 36.07
CA ILE A 848 -40.58 -16.34 35.11
C ILE A 848 -40.95 -17.48 34.17
N GLU A 849 -41.38 -18.63 34.72
CA GLU A 849 -41.79 -19.79 33.90
C GLU A 849 -42.94 -19.43 32.95
N ARG A 850 -43.94 -18.67 33.41
CA ARG A 850 -45.04 -18.21 32.55
C ARG A 850 -44.53 -17.34 31.40
N LEU A 851 -43.60 -16.42 31.67
CA LEU A 851 -43.04 -15.52 30.65
C LEU A 851 -42.14 -16.27 29.66
N LEU A 852 -41.28 -17.19 30.13
CA LEU A 852 -40.42 -18.00 29.27
C LEU A 852 -41.22 -18.88 28.29
N ASN A 853 -42.40 -19.33 28.71
CA ASN A 853 -43.31 -20.14 27.89
C ASN A 853 -44.29 -19.29 27.05
N SER A 854 -44.13 -17.96 27.01
CA SER A 854 -45.04 -17.07 26.29
C SER A 854 -44.62 -16.88 24.82
N PRO A 855 -45.56 -16.64 23.88
CA PRO A 855 -45.23 -16.29 22.50
C PRO A 855 -44.34 -15.03 22.40
N GLU A 856 -44.57 -14.06 23.27
CA GLU A 856 -43.84 -12.79 23.28
C GLU A 856 -42.36 -12.96 23.62
N PHE A 857 -42.00 -13.95 24.47
CA PHE A 857 -40.60 -14.31 24.70
C PHE A 857 -39.93 -14.83 23.43
N ILE A 858 -40.61 -15.74 22.71
CA ILE A 858 -40.11 -16.31 21.46
C ILE A 858 -39.89 -15.19 20.43
N ASP A 859 -40.88 -14.33 20.25
CA ASP A 859 -40.80 -13.21 19.30
C ASP A 859 -39.68 -12.24 19.65
N HIS A 860 -39.54 -11.86 20.92
CA HIS A 860 -38.49 -10.93 21.37
C HIS A 860 -37.08 -11.47 21.08
N TRP A 861 -36.80 -12.71 21.48
CA TRP A 861 -35.47 -13.28 21.32
C TRP A 861 -35.17 -13.70 19.89
N ALA A 862 -36.16 -14.17 19.12
CA ALA A 862 -35.98 -14.45 17.69
C ALA A 862 -35.55 -13.19 16.92
N ASN A 863 -36.25 -12.07 17.14
CA ASN A 863 -35.89 -10.79 16.50
C ASN A 863 -34.51 -10.28 16.96
N LYS A 864 -34.21 -10.38 18.27
CA LYS A 864 -32.91 -9.97 18.81
C LYS A 864 -31.75 -10.78 18.23
N TRP A 865 -31.93 -12.10 18.05
CA TRP A 865 -30.95 -12.94 17.39
C TRP A 865 -30.84 -12.64 15.90
N ALA A 866 -31.95 -12.35 15.21
CA ALA A 866 -31.91 -11.93 13.80
C ALA A 866 -31.07 -10.66 13.62
N ASP A 867 -31.27 -9.65 14.48
CA ASP A 867 -30.47 -8.41 14.47
C ASP A 867 -28.98 -8.65 14.76
N LEU A 868 -28.67 -9.44 15.81
CA LEU A 868 -27.28 -9.75 16.21
C LEU A 868 -26.54 -10.58 15.17
N LEU A 869 -27.22 -11.52 14.53
CA LEU A 869 -26.66 -12.42 13.51
C LEU A 869 -26.80 -11.86 12.08
N GLN A 870 -27.47 -10.72 11.92
CA GLN A 870 -27.74 -10.05 10.64
C GLN A 870 -28.42 -10.98 9.61
N VAL A 871 -29.46 -11.71 10.03
CA VAL A 871 -30.22 -12.68 9.21
C VAL A 871 -31.64 -12.21 8.88
#